data_AF-A0A3D4PDN6-F1
#
_entry.id   AF-A0A3D4PDN6-F1
#
_cell.length_a   1.000
_cell.length_b   1.000
_cell.length_c   1.000
_cell.angle_alpha   90.00
_cell.angle_beta   90.00
_cell.angle_gamma   90.00
#
_symmetry.space_group_name_H-M   'P 1'
#
loop_
_entity.id
_entity.type
_entity.pdbx_description
1 polymer ?
#
loop_
_entity_poly.entity_id
_entity_poly.type
_entity_poly.pdbx_seq_one_letter_code
_entity_poly.pdbx_strand_id
1 'polypeptide(L)'
;NSLPDWRWFKGETSTPWYNSLKLFRQLSPGDWSTVVDQVAEELKTQVKETSHKIPQRELISQKSPPQVIVKSSPKNALRPQCAIITPVGPGHAEIYKEAERSIRDACVRSPGPFCKVIPFRIDDQQGKIGRSRARNFAVEQAAAQGIEWVFFLDADDVLVPDTFANVEPLLDDYDAIWGQIFSFQDGSKQAERREGQLGPTNRFEDVLNADPFHSLQMGHFVRTEIAAANPFDESLDVGEDFHYYMRIWAKHRCIKINEPLFANRRGRHSIGPRSGTGHEWTVRVNQMLNQYRNQPATSPAQQVVAPMKLAIYGMMRSGTTLLCDKLTVPDHGLILLEPNIHLNNWPDQVLKQMQEFGLDVSEEAWKKADESPESFQSYFNRRLLPKLQSLDYWGVKMVNFANWQSFLEMYPPEHLILCVRDLRDVILSALDLAPKLDLFVDDNWIEKRAIQTAKSLVEMAKRPHTLVRYDDMCQQPELIDKLAEQLGLPGLGNHRMSLEAVPHRKYEDDKHAGTVTTNSVNRYLREPNGPTKELAERVFRICKEYNEAFGYTEDNLATSVTSFAVPGVIEEKPLKSNAAQLDEFWKNDQLANIIPQNADLGAFPEGWDVRPVLWEQLKEHIKRSVLEIGCGYGRLCQAFPTDYYLGLDVNPQAIQTAEQTHPGYEFQTIGFCDEYPKTNAALLYTVLLHIDDETIKPMLERICRSSDVILIAEILGKERWRRTGNPPVFNRDFQDYIQLMMQQGYYLSSCIEKPYEHYPETNISFLKFQRMPGK
;
A
#
# COMPACT_ATOMS: atom_id res chain seq x y z
N ASN A 1 42.01 4.27 -14.81
CA ASN A 1 41.51 5.03 -15.98
C ASN A 1 40.38 4.27 -16.65
N SER A 2 39.16 4.40 -16.13
CA SER A 2 37.96 3.90 -16.80
C SER A 2 37.64 4.80 -17.99
N LEU A 3 37.46 4.20 -19.16
CA LEU A 3 36.90 4.92 -20.30
C LEU A 3 35.42 5.21 -20.02
N PRO A 4 34.89 6.37 -20.43
CA PRO A 4 33.45 6.59 -20.36
C PRO A 4 32.72 5.53 -21.20
N ASP A 5 31.49 5.22 -20.81
CA ASP A 5 30.61 4.34 -21.59
C ASP A 5 30.60 4.81 -23.07
N TRP A 6 30.71 3.86 -24.00
CA TRP A 6 30.94 4.11 -25.41
C TRP A 6 29.86 5.00 -26.04
N ARG A 7 28.65 5.02 -25.47
CA ARG A 7 27.51 5.86 -25.86
C ARG A 7 27.70 7.35 -25.57
N TRP A 8 28.81 7.74 -24.96
CA TRP A 8 29.10 9.14 -24.72
C TRP A 8 30.24 9.65 -25.58
N PHE A 9 30.92 8.83 -26.37
CA PHE A 9 32.09 9.21 -27.18
C PHE A 9 33.23 9.84 -26.36
N LYS A 10 34.45 9.86 -26.94
CA LYS A 10 35.64 10.40 -26.28
C LYS A 10 36.06 11.69 -26.98
N GLY A 11 35.87 12.82 -26.30
CA GLY A 11 36.28 14.13 -26.79
C GLY A 11 35.20 14.94 -27.50
N GLU A 12 33.99 14.37 -27.68
CA GLU A 12 32.85 15.10 -28.23
C GLU A 12 31.98 15.71 -27.13
N THR A 13 31.40 16.88 -27.43
CA THR A 13 30.47 17.65 -26.59
C THR A 13 29.02 17.45 -26.99
N SER A 14 28.75 16.57 -27.96
CA SER A 14 27.41 16.21 -28.44
C SER A 14 27.28 14.71 -28.57
N THR A 15 26.05 14.23 -28.72
CA THR A 15 25.75 12.82 -28.95
C THR A 15 24.73 12.68 -30.08
N PRO A 16 24.95 11.79 -31.06
CA PRO A 16 24.05 11.55 -32.17
C PRO A 16 22.73 10.90 -31.73
N TRP A 17 22.66 10.36 -30.52
CA TRP A 17 21.45 9.76 -29.96
C TRP A 17 20.52 10.81 -29.34
N TYR A 18 21.04 11.98 -28.95
CA TYR A 18 20.26 13.04 -28.30
C TYR A 18 20.71 14.42 -28.79
N ASN A 19 20.13 14.87 -29.90
CA ASN A 19 20.49 16.13 -30.56
C ASN A 19 20.26 17.39 -29.69
N SER A 20 19.45 17.29 -28.64
CA SER A 20 19.19 18.37 -27.69
C SER A 20 20.14 18.42 -26.50
N LEU A 21 21.07 17.46 -26.36
CA LEU A 21 21.99 17.36 -25.22
C LEU A 21 23.40 17.84 -25.58
N LYS A 22 24.02 18.56 -24.62
CA LYS A 22 25.43 18.97 -24.66
C LYS A 22 26.18 18.31 -23.51
N LEU A 23 27.31 17.68 -23.81
CA LEU A 23 28.14 16.93 -22.86
C LEU A 23 29.28 17.80 -22.32
N PHE A 24 29.44 17.81 -21.00
CA PHE A 24 30.55 18.46 -20.29
C PHE A 24 31.37 17.39 -19.56
N ARG A 25 32.70 17.54 -19.56
CA ARG A 25 33.61 16.48 -19.11
C ARG A 25 34.64 17.02 -18.14
N GLN A 26 34.98 16.18 -17.16
CA GLN A 26 36.11 16.43 -16.29
C GLN A 26 37.41 16.40 -17.09
N LEU A 27 38.28 17.39 -16.88
CA LEU A 27 39.62 17.41 -17.46
C LEU A 27 40.54 16.41 -16.75
N SER A 28 40.31 16.17 -15.46
CA SER A 28 40.96 15.15 -14.64
C SER A 28 39.94 14.49 -13.70
N PRO A 29 40.09 13.19 -13.35
CA PRO A 29 39.16 12.52 -12.45
C PRO A 29 38.93 13.31 -11.14
N GLY A 30 37.68 13.61 -10.82
CA GLY A 30 37.29 14.32 -9.61
C GLY A 30 37.22 15.85 -9.73
N ASP A 31 37.63 16.44 -10.86
CA ASP A 31 37.46 17.88 -11.11
C ASP A 31 36.02 18.20 -11.55
N TRP A 32 35.13 18.24 -10.57
CA TRP A 32 33.73 18.65 -10.76
C TRP A 32 33.55 20.16 -10.85
N SER A 33 34.46 20.94 -10.24
CA SER A 33 34.45 22.41 -10.27
C SER A 33 34.42 22.94 -11.69
N THR A 34 35.36 22.51 -12.54
CA THR A 34 35.47 22.98 -13.92
C THR A 34 34.23 22.61 -14.75
N VAL A 35 33.63 21.44 -14.49
CA VAL A 35 32.40 21.02 -15.17
C VAL A 35 31.22 21.91 -14.79
N VAL A 36 31.06 22.21 -13.51
CA VAL A 36 29.98 23.08 -13.01
C VAL A 36 30.12 24.50 -13.56
N ASP A 37 31.34 25.04 -13.61
CA ASP A 37 31.60 26.37 -14.16
C ASP A 37 31.25 26.45 -15.66
N GLN A 38 31.60 25.42 -16.44
CA GLN A 38 31.26 25.34 -17.86
C GLN A 38 29.75 25.27 -18.10
N VAL A 39 29.02 24.51 -17.27
CA VAL A 39 27.55 24.44 -17.33
C VAL A 39 26.94 25.80 -17.00
N ALA A 40 27.45 26.48 -15.96
CA ALA A 40 26.95 27.79 -15.54
C ALA A 40 27.11 28.86 -16.64
N GLU A 41 28.24 28.88 -17.33
CA GLU A 41 28.48 29.82 -18.44
C GLU A 41 27.62 29.52 -19.68
N GLU A 42 27.39 28.25 -20.01
CA GLU A 42 26.49 27.87 -21.10
C GLU A 42 25.06 28.34 -20.82
N LEU A 43 24.58 28.15 -19.58
CA LEU A 43 23.24 28.58 -19.16
C LEU A 43 23.08 30.11 -19.23
N LYS A 44 24.10 30.87 -18.80
CA LYS A 44 24.09 32.35 -18.93
C LYS A 44 23.99 32.78 -20.39
N THR A 45 24.64 32.05 -21.30
CA THR A 45 24.60 32.34 -22.74
C THR A 45 23.21 32.07 -23.32
N GLN A 46 22.60 30.92 -23.00
CA GLN A 46 21.26 30.58 -23.47
C GLN A 46 20.19 31.56 -22.95
N VAL A 47 20.28 32.00 -21.70
CA VAL A 47 19.37 33.02 -21.14
C VAL A 47 19.50 34.36 -21.89
N LYS A 48 20.73 34.77 -22.26
CA LYS A 48 20.95 35.99 -23.05
C LYS A 48 20.39 35.88 -24.46
N GLU A 49 20.55 34.74 -25.13
CA GLU A 49 20.02 34.50 -26.48
C GLU A 49 18.49 34.44 -26.52
N THR A 50 17.86 33.93 -25.45
CA THR A 50 16.40 33.88 -25.30
C THR A 50 15.81 35.28 -25.05
N SER A 51 16.55 36.14 -24.36
CA SER A 51 16.18 37.54 -24.08
C SER A 51 16.22 38.46 -25.32
N HIS A 52 16.96 38.07 -26.38
CA HIS A 52 17.08 38.84 -27.64
C HIS A 52 16.04 38.45 -28.71
N LYS A 53 15.18 37.46 -28.45
CA LYS A 53 14.17 36.96 -29.42
C LYS A 53 12.73 37.43 -29.16
N ILE A 54 12.50 38.30 -28.17
CA ILE A 54 11.18 38.93 -27.95
C ILE A 54 11.09 40.16 -28.86
N PRO A 55 10.16 40.24 -29.84
CA PRO A 55 10.00 41.42 -30.67
C PRO A 55 9.49 42.59 -29.83
N GLN A 56 10.21 43.70 -29.86
CA GLN A 56 9.86 44.98 -29.24
C GLN A 56 8.76 45.67 -30.07
N ARG A 57 7.58 45.06 -30.16
CA ARG A 57 6.36 45.64 -30.77
C ARG A 57 5.15 45.14 -30.00
N GLU A 58 4.89 45.77 -28.86
CA GLU A 58 3.56 46.06 -28.32
C GLU A 58 3.71 46.69 -26.93
N LEU A 59 4.31 47.89 -26.91
CA LEU A 59 4.04 48.86 -25.86
C LEU A 59 3.48 50.09 -26.57
N ILE A 60 2.29 50.49 -26.11
CA ILE A 60 1.52 51.71 -26.43
C ILE A 60 0.46 51.55 -27.53
N SER A 61 -0.79 51.26 -27.09
CA SER A 61 -1.97 52.03 -27.52
C SER A 61 -3.12 51.80 -26.54
N GLN A 62 -3.46 52.84 -25.76
CA GLN A 62 -4.71 52.95 -25.01
C GLN A 62 -5.91 52.83 -25.96
N LYS A 63 -6.86 51.93 -25.68
CA LYS A 63 -8.29 52.05 -26.05
C LYS A 63 -9.13 51.13 -25.17
N SER A 64 -10.29 51.66 -24.77
CA SER A 64 -11.19 51.30 -23.68
C SER A 64 -11.57 49.81 -23.55
N PRO A 65 -11.90 49.34 -22.32
CA PRO A 65 -12.31 47.96 -22.10
C PRO A 65 -13.66 47.67 -22.77
N PRO A 66 -13.80 46.62 -23.60
CA PRO A 66 -15.11 46.14 -24.01
C PRO A 66 -15.78 45.41 -22.84
N GLN A 67 -17.06 45.69 -22.69
CA GLN A 67 -17.93 45.31 -21.59
C GLN A 67 -17.85 43.82 -21.26
N VAL A 68 -17.57 43.55 -19.99
CA VAL A 68 -17.81 42.25 -19.35
C VAL A 68 -19.30 41.95 -19.47
N ILE A 69 -19.65 40.98 -20.31
CA ILE A 69 -20.93 40.29 -20.17
C ILE A 69 -20.81 39.48 -18.89
N VAL A 70 -21.30 40.08 -17.80
CA VAL A 70 -21.54 39.42 -16.53
C VAL A 70 -22.62 38.38 -16.79
N LYS A 71 -22.22 37.15 -17.10
CA LYS A 71 -23.06 36.00 -16.84
C LYS A 71 -23.06 35.81 -15.33
N SER A 72 -24.17 36.22 -14.75
CA SER A 72 -24.51 36.16 -13.33
C SER A 72 -24.05 34.85 -12.67
N SER A 73 -23.14 35.00 -11.72
CA SER A 73 -22.92 34.04 -10.64
C SER A 73 -24.26 33.64 -10.02
N PRO A 74 -24.50 32.34 -9.75
CA PRO A 74 -25.45 31.98 -8.72
C PRO A 74 -24.83 32.34 -7.36
N LYS A 75 -25.18 33.54 -6.88
CA LYS A 75 -25.38 33.96 -5.48
C LYS A 75 -24.24 33.75 -4.47
N ASN A 76 -23.67 34.87 -4.00
CA ASN A 76 -23.19 35.10 -2.63
C ASN A 76 -23.06 33.86 -1.72
N ALA A 77 -22.04 33.02 -1.91
CA ALA A 77 -21.55 32.24 -0.79
C ALA A 77 -20.79 33.24 0.09
N LEU A 78 -21.37 33.60 1.24
CA LEU A 78 -20.62 34.30 2.28
C LEU A 78 -19.34 33.47 2.53
N ARG A 79 -18.17 34.12 2.44
CA ARG A 79 -16.91 33.47 2.84
C ARG A 79 -17.10 32.92 4.27
N PRO A 80 -16.68 31.68 4.57
CA PRO A 80 -17.00 31.06 5.85
C PRO A 80 -16.38 31.82 7.03
N GLN A 81 -16.94 31.66 8.21
CA GLN A 81 -16.35 32.11 9.46
C GLN A 81 -15.57 30.95 10.11
N CYS A 82 -14.53 31.29 10.88
CA CYS A 82 -13.78 30.32 11.66
C CYS A 82 -13.74 30.74 13.14
N ALA A 83 -13.99 29.81 14.06
CA ALA A 83 -13.76 30.01 15.49
C ALA A 83 -12.46 29.33 15.94
N ILE A 84 -11.61 30.04 16.69
CA ILE A 84 -10.41 29.45 17.33
C ILE A 84 -10.77 29.10 18.77
N ILE A 85 -10.88 27.80 19.07
CA ILE A 85 -11.31 27.31 20.37
C ILE A 85 -10.09 27.02 21.25
N THR A 86 -10.00 27.73 22.37
CA THR A 86 -8.89 27.59 23.33
C THR A 86 -9.39 27.46 24.78
N PRO A 87 -9.40 26.24 25.34
CA PRO A 87 -9.59 26.03 26.77
C PRO A 87 -8.39 26.53 27.57
N VAL A 88 -8.63 27.34 28.61
CA VAL A 88 -7.59 27.89 29.50
C VAL A 88 -7.73 27.29 30.89
N GLY A 89 -6.98 26.22 31.15
CA GLY A 89 -6.97 25.52 32.43
C GLY A 89 -6.12 26.18 33.53
N PRO A 90 -5.99 25.54 34.70
CA PRO A 90 -5.16 26.03 35.79
C PRO A 90 -3.69 26.23 35.36
N GLY A 91 -3.12 27.39 35.70
CA GLY A 91 -1.73 27.74 35.37
C GLY A 91 -1.49 28.27 33.95
N HIS A 92 -2.50 28.30 33.08
CA HIS A 92 -2.34 28.71 31.67
C HIS A 92 -2.82 30.14 31.36
N ALA A 93 -3.37 30.87 32.33
CA ALA A 93 -3.92 32.21 32.10
C ALA A 93 -2.91 33.23 31.56
N GLU A 94 -1.65 33.19 32.04
CA GLU A 94 -0.58 34.05 31.54
C GLU A 94 0.00 33.55 30.21
N ILE A 95 0.10 32.23 30.04
CA ILE A 95 0.65 31.60 28.83
C ILE A 95 -0.27 31.86 27.63
N TYR A 96 -1.58 31.81 27.82
CA TYR A 96 -2.59 32.09 26.80
C TYR A 96 -2.40 33.46 26.12
N LYS A 97 -1.81 34.45 26.80
CA LYS A 97 -1.55 35.77 26.19
C LYS A 97 -0.67 35.68 24.94
N GLU A 98 0.21 34.67 24.88
CA GLU A 98 1.05 34.42 23.71
C GLU A 98 0.26 33.75 22.59
N ALA A 99 -0.58 32.76 22.91
CA ALA A 99 -1.51 32.14 21.97
C ALA A 99 -2.44 33.20 21.35
N GLU A 100 -3.05 34.06 22.17
CA GLU A 100 -3.92 35.16 21.73
C GLU A 100 -3.19 36.16 20.81
N ARG A 101 -1.91 36.45 21.09
CA ARG A 101 -1.09 37.28 20.21
C ARG A 101 -0.86 36.59 18.87
N SER A 102 -0.50 35.31 18.85
CA SER A 102 -0.28 34.56 17.62
C SER A 102 -1.54 34.48 16.74
N ILE A 103 -2.73 34.38 17.35
CA ILE A 103 -4.01 34.42 16.62
C ILE A 103 -4.20 35.78 15.94
N ARG A 104 -3.96 36.88 16.67
CA ARG A 104 -4.05 38.23 16.08
C ARG A 104 -3.04 38.43 14.95
N ASP A 105 -1.80 38.00 15.15
CA ASP A 105 -0.73 38.15 14.16
C ASP A 105 -1.04 37.36 12.88
N ALA A 106 -1.54 36.12 12.99
CA ALA A 106 -1.97 35.32 11.85
C ALA A 106 -3.16 35.97 11.12
N CYS A 107 -4.14 36.54 11.84
CA CYS A 107 -5.26 37.26 11.22
C CYS A 107 -4.83 38.53 10.47
N VAL A 108 -3.87 39.28 11.02
CA VAL A 108 -3.30 40.48 10.38
C VAL A 108 -2.50 40.09 9.14
N ARG A 109 -1.77 38.97 9.20
CA ARG A 109 -0.99 38.43 8.08
C ARG A 109 -1.91 38.06 6.91
N SER A 110 -2.90 37.19 7.16
CA SER A 110 -3.96 36.85 6.22
C SER A 110 -5.04 36.05 6.95
N PRO A 111 -6.32 36.44 6.88
CA PRO A 111 -7.43 35.59 7.34
C PRO A 111 -7.70 34.42 6.36
N GLY A 112 -6.94 34.32 5.27
CA GLY A 112 -7.11 33.32 4.22
C GLY A 112 -8.54 33.33 3.65
N PRO A 113 -9.21 32.17 3.58
CA PRO A 113 -10.55 32.05 3.00
C PRO A 113 -11.66 32.61 3.90
N PHE A 114 -11.37 32.90 5.17
CA PHE A 114 -12.41 33.22 6.16
C PHE A 114 -12.79 34.71 6.13
N CYS A 115 -14.09 35.02 6.17
CA CYS A 115 -14.52 36.42 6.32
C CYS A 115 -14.26 36.96 7.72
N LYS A 116 -14.22 36.07 8.72
CA LYS A 116 -14.03 36.41 10.12
C LYS A 116 -13.42 35.24 10.87
N VAL A 117 -12.42 35.53 11.68
CA VAL A 117 -11.81 34.60 12.63
C VAL A 117 -12.15 35.07 14.04
N ILE A 118 -12.73 34.19 14.87
CA ILE A 118 -13.32 34.54 16.17
C ILE A 118 -12.65 33.70 17.26
N PRO A 119 -11.84 34.30 18.15
CA PRO A 119 -11.28 33.57 19.28
C PRO A 119 -12.36 33.24 20.33
N PHE A 120 -12.52 31.96 20.67
CA PHE A 120 -13.29 31.47 21.80
C PHE A 120 -12.37 30.99 22.91
N ARG A 121 -12.14 31.87 23.88
CA ARG A 121 -11.44 31.57 25.13
C ARG A 121 -12.43 31.02 26.16
N ILE A 122 -12.17 29.83 26.68
CA ILE A 122 -12.97 29.22 27.74
C ILE A 122 -12.12 29.07 29.01
N ASP A 123 -12.32 29.94 29.98
CA ASP A 123 -11.57 29.91 31.24
C ASP A 123 -12.08 28.83 32.20
N ASP A 124 -11.17 27.95 32.63
CA ASP A 124 -11.37 26.95 33.68
C ASP A 124 -10.16 26.91 34.62
N GLN A 125 -9.83 28.06 35.21
CA GLN A 125 -8.65 28.23 36.08
C GLN A 125 -8.66 27.32 37.32
N GLN A 126 -9.81 26.75 37.67
CA GLN A 126 -9.97 25.81 38.80
C GLN A 126 -10.03 24.34 38.35
N GLY A 127 -10.02 24.05 37.05
CA GLY A 127 -10.08 22.70 36.51
C GLY A 127 -11.41 21.96 36.77
N LYS A 128 -12.50 22.71 36.98
CA LYS A 128 -13.82 22.16 37.33
C LYS A 128 -14.60 21.68 36.11
N ILE A 129 -14.32 22.26 34.95
CA ILE A 129 -15.01 21.98 33.69
C ILE A 129 -14.26 20.88 32.94
N GLY A 130 -12.93 20.99 32.84
CA GLY A 130 -12.08 20.12 32.04
C GLY A 130 -12.02 20.53 30.56
N ARG A 131 -10.90 20.23 29.90
CA ARG A 131 -10.63 20.64 28.51
C ARG A 131 -11.64 20.10 27.50
N SER A 132 -12.06 18.83 27.62
CA SER A 132 -13.04 18.21 26.71
C SER A 132 -14.38 18.95 26.74
N ARG A 133 -14.93 19.18 27.93
CA ARG A 133 -16.20 19.91 28.10
C ARG A 133 -16.08 21.36 27.64
N ALA A 134 -14.96 22.01 27.91
CA ALA A 134 -14.70 23.37 27.42
C ALA A 134 -14.67 23.44 25.88
N ARG A 135 -14.03 22.47 25.21
CA ARG A 135 -14.04 22.33 23.74
C ARG A 135 -15.46 22.11 23.23
N ASN A 136 -16.21 21.18 23.80
CA ASN A 136 -17.59 20.87 23.42
C ASN A 136 -18.50 22.10 23.53
N PHE A 137 -18.46 22.78 24.69
CA PHE A 137 -19.25 24.00 24.92
C PHE A 137 -18.93 25.08 23.88
N ALA A 138 -17.66 25.30 23.55
CA ALA A 138 -17.29 26.29 22.53
C ALA A 138 -17.75 25.89 21.11
N VAL A 139 -17.72 24.59 20.76
CA VAL A 139 -18.24 24.08 19.49
C VAL A 139 -19.76 24.30 19.39
N GLU A 140 -20.50 24.05 20.46
CA GLU A 140 -21.95 24.33 20.51
C GLU A 140 -22.25 25.82 20.30
N GLN A 141 -21.46 26.70 20.93
CA GLN A 141 -21.58 28.15 20.72
C GLN A 141 -21.24 28.57 19.30
N ALA A 142 -20.22 27.96 18.69
CA ALA A 142 -19.86 28.20 17.29
C ALA A 142 -21.00 27.79 16.35
N ALA A 143 -21.58 26.60 16.57
CA ALA A 143 -22.70 26.09 15.79
C ALA A 143 -23.94 26.99 15.93
N ALA A 144 -24.27 27.42 17.16
CA ALA A 144 -25.40 28.32 17.42
C ALA A 144 -25.23 29.70 16.78
N GLN A 145 -23.99 30.15 16.56
CA GLN A 145 -23.67 31.40 15.87
C GLN A 145 -23.54 31.24 14.34
N GLY A 146 -23.75 30.03 13.81
CA GLY A 146 -23.62 29.74 12.38
C GLY A 146 -22.19 29.87 11.86
N ILE A 147 -21.18 29.66 12.71
CA ILE A 147 -19.78 29.66 12.31
C ILE A 147 -19.47 28.31 11.67
N GLU A 148 -18.96 28.30 10.43
CA GLU A 148 -18.84 27.08 9.62
C GLU A 148 -17.61 26.22 9.95
N TRP A 149 -16.53 26.84 10.45
CA TRP A 149 -15.29 26.15 10.79
C TRP A 149 -14.85 26.40 12.22
N VAL A 150 -14.23 25.40 12.85
CA VAL A 150 -13.51 25.56 14.11
C VAL A 150 -12.06 25.14 13.94
N PHE A 151 -11.17 25.81 14.68
CA PHE A 151 -9.78 25.43 14.86
C PHE A 151 -9.53 25.21 16.34
N PHE A 152 -9.04 24.05 16.74
CA PHE A 152 -8.67 23.80 18.13
C PHE A 152 -7.21 24.20 18.38
N LEU A 153 -6.97 25.04 19.37
CA LEU A 153 -5.64 25.46 19.79
C LEU A 153 -5.51 25.35 21.32
N ASP A 154 -4.49 24.64 21.79
CA ASP A 154 -4.20 24.58 23.23
C ASP A 154 -3.59 25.90 23.73
N ALA A 155 -3.86 26.25 25.00
CA ALA A 155 -3.52 27.57 25.54
C ALA A 155 -2.01 27.86 25.66
N ASP A 156 -1.17 26.83 25.57
CA ASP A 156 0.30 26.90 25.58
C ASP A 156 0.95 26.88 24.19
N ASP A 157 0.17 26.63 23.15
CA ASP A 157 0.61 26.56 21.75
C ASP A 157 0.38 27.88 21.01
N VAL A 158 1.07 28.07 19.87
CA VAL A 158 0.98 29.28 19.05
C VAL A 158 0.58 28.94 17.62
N LEU A 159 -0.27 29.76 17.00
CA LEU A 159 -0.54 29.67 15.57
C LEU A 159 0.67 30.09 14.74
N VAL A 160 0.90 29.42 13.61
CA VAL A 160 1.88 29.91 12.64
C VAL A 160 1.28 31.08 11.84
N PRO A 161 2.09 32.03 11.36
CA PRO A 161 1.55 33.22 10.69
C PRO A 161 0.68 32.93 9.45
N ASP A 162 1.01 31.89 8.70
CA ASP A 162 0.35 31.57 7.43
C ASP A 162 -0.75 30.49 7.56
N THR A 163 -1.18 30.14 8.79
CA THR A 163 -2.16 29.07 9.07
C THR A 163 -3.40 29.11 8.18
N PHE A 164 -4.02 30.29 8.02
CA PHE A 164 -5.27 30.40 7.26
C PHE A 164 -5.06 30.36 5.75
N ALA A 165 -3.93 30.88 5.26
CA ALA A 165 -3.60 30.81 3.84
C ALA A 165 -3.28 29.36 3.41
N ASN A 166 -2.61 28.59 4.28
CA ASN A 166 -2.25 27.20 4.02
C ASN A 166 -3.45 26.27 3.80
N VAL A 167 -4.65 26.65 4.28
CA VAL A 167 -5.87 25.83 4.16
C VAL A 167 -6.86 26.33 3.12
N GLU A 168 -6.63 27.50 2.52
CA GLU A 168 -7.49 28.08 1.47
C GLU A 168 -7.85 27.10 0.34
N PRO A 169 -6.91 26.32 -0.24
CA PRO A 169 -7.24 25.42 -1.34
C PRO A 169 -7.96 24.13 -0.90
N LEU A 170 -8.17 23.92 0.40
CA LEU A 170 -8.57 22.62 0.96
C LEU A 170 -9.99 22.60 1.53
N LEU A 171 -10.58 23.76 1.82
CA LEU A 171 -11.86 23.83 2.56
C LEU A 171 -13.05 23.19 1.84
N ASP A 172 -13.04 23.15 0.50
CA ASP A 172 -14.12 22.52 -0.26
C ASP A 172 -13.98 20.98 -0.29
N ASP A 173 -12.74 20.50 -0.25
CA ASP A 173 -12.39 19.10 -0.49
C ASP A 173 -12.34 18.27 0.81
N TYR A 174 -12.09 18.93 1.94
CA TYR A 174 -11.95 18.29 3.24
C TYR A 174 -12.90 18.83 4.29
N ASP A 175 -13.15 17.97 5.27
CA ASP A 175 -14.01 18.19 6.43
C ASP A 175 -13.17 18.50 7.68
N ALA A 176 -11.93 18.02 7.71
CA ALA A 176 -10.96 18.30 8.76
C ALA A 176 -9.51 18.26 8.22
N ILE A 177 -8.66 19.18 8.69
CA ILE A 177 -7.33 19.46 8.13
C ILE A 177 -6.31 19.60 9.26
N TRP A 178 -5.30 18.72 9.29
CA TRP A 178 -4.15 18.75 10.18
C TRP A 178 -2.89 19.23 9.46
N GLY A 179 -2.01 19.93 10.17
CA GLY A 179 -0.68 20.33 9.66
C GLY A 179 0.44 19.39 10.07
N GLN A 180 1.66 19.68 9.61
CA GLN A 180 2.88 19.15 10.22
C GLN A 180 3.07 19.73 11.62
N ILE A 181 3.64 18.92 12.51
CA ILE A 181 3.89 19.24 13.91
C ILE A 181 5.25 19.92 14.01
N PHE A 182 5.23 21.15 14.51
CA PHE A 182 6.44 21.89 14.89
C PHE A 182 6.45 22.02 16.41
N SER A 183 7.64 22.07 17.01
CA SER A 183 7.79 22.27 18.45
C SER A 183 8.91 23.22 18.81
N PHE A 184 8.77 23.92 19.92
CA PHE A 184 9.78 24.82 20.47
C PHE A 184 9.84 24.69 22.00
N GLN A 185 11.01 24.96 22.57
CA GLN A 185 11.22 25.02 24.02
C GLN A 185 10.72 26.36 24.58
N ASP A 186 10.22 26.36 25.83
CA ASP A 186 9.79 27.59 26.49
C ASP A 186 10.95 28.63 26.53
N GLY A 187 10.69 29.84 26.03
CA GLY A 187 11.69 30.90 25.87
C GLY A 187 12.50 30.87 24.55
N SER A 188 12.38 29.82 23.73
CA SER A 188 12.91 29.81 22.36
C SER A 188 12.02 30.60 21.41
N LYS A 189 12.62 31.29 20.43
CA LYS A 189 11.91 31.94 19.32
C LYS A 189 11.86 31.08 18.05
N GLN A 190 12.52 29.92 18.05
CA GLN A 190 12.63 29.05 16.88
C GLN A 190 11.89 27.75 17.14
N ALA A 191 10.94 27.45 16.25
CA ALA A 191 10.24 26.18 16.19
C ALA A 191 10.92 25.25 15.18
N GLU A 192 11.03 23.98 15.56
CA GLU A 192 11.64 22.93 14.76
C GLU A 192 10.57 21.93 14.34
N ARG A 193 10.66 21.45 13.11
CA ARG A 193 9.78 20.38 12.63
C ARG A 193 10.10 19.11 13.43
N ARG A 194 9.07 18.42 13.92
CA ARG A 194 9.24 17.13 14.60
C ARG A 194 9.79 16.09 13.62
N GLU A 195 10.96 15.55 13.92
CA GLU A 195 11.62 14.51 13.13
C GLU A 195 10.82 13.19 13.20
N GLY A 196 10.84 12.39 12.11
CA GLY A 196 10.14 11.10 12.05
C GLY A 196 8.61 11.16 12.02
N GLN A 197 8.02 12.35 11.97
CA GLN A 197 6.56 12.49 11.90
C GLN A 197 5.96 12.00 10.58
N LEU A 198 4.71 11.56 10.63
CA LEU A 198 3.90 11.19 9.47
C LEU A 198 3.87 12.32 8.44
N GLY A 199 4.17 11.97 7.20
CA GLY A 199 4.10 12.87 6.06
C GLY A 199 2.66 13.31 5.73
N PRO A 200 2.47 14.03 4.62
CA PRO A 200 1.13 14.39 4.17
C PRO A 200 0.37 13.13 3.76
N THR A 201 -0.89 13.00 4.19
CA THR A 201 -1.74 11.86 3.86
C THR A 201 -3.21 12.21 4.05
N ASN A 202 -4.08 11.60 3.25
CA ASN A 202 -5.53 11.57 3.42
C ASN A 202 -6.05 10.16 3.72
N ARG A 203 -5.15 9.20 4.00
CA ARG A 203 -5.50 7.81 4.26
C ARG A 203 -5.60 7.57 5.75
N PHE A 204 -6.74 7.04 6.19
CA PHE A 204 -6.92 6.73 7.60
C PHE A 204 -5.97 5.62 8.08
N GLU A 205 -5.64 4.67 7.20
CA GLU A 205 -4.71 3.58 7.50
C GLU A 205 -3.30 4.08 7.83
N ASP A 206 -2.85 5.15 7.17
CA ASP A 206 -1.53 5.74 7.45
C ASP A 206 -1.50 6.34 8.86
N VAL A 207 -2.60 6.99 9.28
CA VAL A 207 -2.76 7.52 10.64
C VAL A 207 -2.88 6.38 11.66
N LEU A 208 -3.64 5.34 11.35
CA LEU A 208 -3.81 4.18 12.21
C LEU A 208 -2.49 3.45 12.45
N ASN A 209 -1.59 3.40 11.47
CA ASN A 209 -0.33 2.65 11.56
C ASN A 209 0.86 3.50 12.02
N ALA A 210 0.72 4.83 12.04
CA ALA A 210 1.74 5.72 12.56
C ALA A 210 1.80 5.71 14.09
N ASP A 211 2.97 6.03 14.63
CA ASP A 211 3.12 6.31 16.06
C ASP A 211 2.24 7.54 16.43
N PRO A 212 1.37 7.44 17.45
CA PRO A 212 0.52 8.55 17.88
C PRO A 212 1.28 9.85 18.12
N PHE A 213 2.48 9.79 18.70
CA PHE A 213 3.29 10.97 18.99
C PHE A 213 3.80 11.68 17.71
N HIS A 214 3.86 10.93 16.62
CA HIS A 214 4.39 11.33 15.32
C HIS A 214 3.30 11.53 14.26
N SER A 215 2.01 11.34 14.55
CA SER A 215 0.94 11.37 13.54
C SER A 215 0.13 12.67 13.56
N LEU A 216 -0.75 12.81 14.54
CA LEU A 216 -1.69 13.93 14.69
C LEU A 216 -1.50 14.60 16.04
N GLN A 217 -1.83 15.89 16.11
CA GLN A 217 -1.77 16.65 17.36
C GLN A 217 -2.87 17.73 17.36
N MET A 218 -3.22 18.23 18.55
CA MET A 218 -4.14 19.34 18.73
C MET A 218 -3.61 20.57 17.99
N GLY A 219 -4.46 21.28 17.24
CA GLY A 219 -4.02 22.25 16.22
C GLY A 219 -4.46 21.86 14.80
N HIS A 220 -5.77 21.86 14.56
CA HIS A 220 -6.36 21.44 13.28
C HIS A 220 -7.68 22.18 13.02
N PHE A 221 -8.04 22.30 11.73
CA PHE A 221 -9.36 22.75 11.30
C PHE A 221 -10.33 21.57 11.23
N VAL A 222 -11.60 21.83 11.52
CA VAL A 222 -12.71 20.90 11.28
C VAL A 222 -14.00 21.69 11.07
N ARG A 223 -14.92 21.20 10.23
CA ARG A 223 -16.25 21.81 10.07
C ARG A 223 -16.98 21.79 11.41
N THR A 224 -17.59 22.91 11.77
CA THR A 224 -18.27 23.07 13.07
C THR A 224 -19.35 22.01 13.26
N GLU A 225 -20.13 21.70 12.22
CA GLU A 225 -21.18 20.67 12.27
C GLU A 225 -20.63 19.27 12.56
N ILE A 226 -19.42 18.97 12.05
CA ILE A 226 -18.75 17.68 12.24
C ILE A 226 -18.18 17.59 13.65
N ALA A 227 -17.55 18.67 14.14
CA ALA A 227 -17.11 18.74 15.53
C ALA A 227 -18.29 18.62 16.51
N ALA A 228 -19.41 19.28 16.23
CA ALA A 228 -20.62 19.23 17.06
C ALA A 228 -21.25 17.84 17.08
N ALA A 229 -21.26 17.14 15.94
CA ALA A 229 -21.76 15.77 15.85
C ALA A 229 -20.82 14.72 16.51
N ASN A 230 -19.57 15.08 16.81
CA ASN A 230 -18.56 14.18 17.36
C ASN A 230 -17.86 14.80 18.58
N PRO A 231 -18.60 15.15 19.66
CA PRO A 231 -18.04 15.87 20.80
C PRO A 231 -16.94 15.06 21.50
N PHE A 232 -15.92 15.74 22.04
CA PHE A 232 -14.88 15.11 22.87
C PHE A 232 -15.52 14.37 24.04
N ASP A 233 -14.96 13.21 24.38
CA ASP A 233 -15.44 12.44 25.51
C ASP A 233 -15.01 13.12 26.82
N GLU A 234 -15.98 13.64 27.57
CA GLU A 234 -15.75 14.38 28.81
C GLU A 234 -15.31 13.48 29.98
N SER A 235 -15.45 12.16 29.84
CA SER A 235 -15.03 11.18 30.85
C SER A 235 -13.55 10.80 30.74
N LEU A 236 -12.89 11.12 29.61
CA LEU A 236 -11.48 10.83 29.39
C LEU A 236 -10.60 11.99 29.85
N ASP A 237 -9.72 11.72 30.81
CA ASP A 237 -8.67 12.66 31.24
C ASP A 237 -7.41 12.59 30.38
N VAL A 238 -7.22 11.45 29.70
CA VAL A 238 -6.04 11.12 28.92
C VAL A 238 -6.45 10.41 27.62
N GLY A 239 -5.92 10.87 26.49
CA GLY A 239 -6.18 10.29 25.16
C GLY A 239 -7.52 10.72 24.55
N GLU A 240 -8.16 11.75 25.12
CA GLU A 240 -9.43 12.29 24.62
C GLU A 240 -9.30 12.84 23.20
N ASP A 241 -8.11 13.32 22.86
CA ASP A 241 -7.73 13.88 21.58
C ASP A 241 -7.72 12.80 20.49
N PHE A 242 -6.99 11.70 20.68
CA PHE A 242 -6.98 10.60 19.72
C PHE A 242 -8.30 9.85 19.66
N HIS A 243 -9.03 9.72 20.78
CA HIS A 243 -10.40 9.22 20.73
C HIS A 243 -11.29 10.07 19.81
N TYR A 244 -11.11 11.39 19.84
CA TYR A 244 -11.77 12.30 18.92
C TYR A 244 -11.25 12.15 17.48
N TYR A 245 -9.93 12.17 17.26
CA TYR A 245 -9.33 12.05 15.92
C TYR A 245 -9.78 10.79 15.20
N MET A 246 -9.78 9.64 15.87
CA MET A 246 -10.16 8.37 15.24
C MET A 246 -11.62 8.37 14.79
N ARG A 247 -12.54 8.95 15.56
CA ARG A 247 -13.94 9.07 15.14
C ARG A 247 -14.12 10.01 13.96
N ILE A 248 -13.32 11.07 13.89
CA ILE A 248 -13.36 12.02 12.77
C ILE A 248 -12.77 11.37 11.51
N TRP A 249 -11.54 10.86 11.58
CA TRP A 249 -10.85 10.21 10.46
C TRP A 249 -11.52 8.93 9.97
N ALA A 250 -12.24 8.21 10.82
CA ALA A 250 -12.99 7.03 10.41
C ALA A 250 -14.23 7.35 9.55
N LYS A 251 -14.75 8.59 9.58
CA LYS A 251 -16.09 8.92 9.03
C LYS A 251 -16.14 10.11 8.08
N HIS A 252 -15.11 10.95 8.07
CA HIS A 252 -15.12 12.24 7.37
C HIS A 252 -13.89 12.41 6.48
N ARG A 253 -13.94 13.35 5.54
CA ARG A 253 -12.83 13.62 4.62
C ARG A 253 -11.72 14.37 5.35
N CYS A 254 -10.67 13.66 5.73
CA CYS A 254 -9.55 14.23 6.48
C CYS A 254 -8.28 14.32 5.63
N ILE A 255 -7.45 15.31 5.94
CA ILE A 255 -6.09 15.41 5.39
C ILE A 255 -5.10 15.88 6.45
N LYS A 256 -3.88 15.36 6.38
CA LYS A 256 -2.67 15.92 6.97
C LYS A 256 -1.83 16.53 5.85
N ILE A 257 -1.46 17.81 5.96
CA ILE A 257 -0.69 18.55 4.95
C ILE A 257 0.79 18.70 5.33
N ASN A 258 1.61 19.24 4.42
CA ASN A 258 3.03 19.50 4.64
C ASN A 258 3.30 20.77 5.43
N GLU A 259 2.39 21.73 5.34
CA GLU A 259 2.49 23.01 6.00
C GLU A 259 2.14 22.87 7.50
N PRO A 260 2.84 23.57 8.40
CA PRO A 260 2.38 23.67 9.78
C PRO A 260 1.13 24.53 9.87
N LEU A 261 0.30 24.23 10.87
CA LEU A 261 -0.85 25.08 11.25
C LEU A 261 -0.66 25.71 12.63
N PHE A 262 0.24 25.17 13.44
CA PHE A 262 0.57 25.65 14.78
C PHE A 262 1.98 25.17 15.15
N ALA A 263 2.53 25.73 16.21
CA ALA A 263 3.76 25.23 16.85
C ALA A 263 3.48 24.90 18.31
N ASN A 264 3.95 23.72 18.72
CA ASN A 264 3.76 23.17 20.04
C ASN A 264 4.83 23.62 21.04
N ARG A 265 4.43 24.12 22.20
CA ARG A 265 5.39 24.45 23.27
C ARG A 265 5.72 23.22 24.10
N ARG A 266 7.01 22.98 24.34
CA ARG A 266 7.50 21.92 25.22
C ARG A 266 7.88 22.48 26.60
N GLY A 267 7.58 21.73 27.66
CA GLY A 267 8.02 22.00 29.03
C GLY A 267 7.06 22.80 29.93
N ARG A 268 5.88 23.19 29.43
CA ARG A 268 4.88 24.00 30.17
C ARG A 268 3.48 23.38 30.08
N HIS A 269 3.32 22.16 30.61
CA HIS A 269 2.02 21.47 30.58
C HIS A 269 1.08 21.93 31.70
N SER A 270 -0.23 21.84 31.47
CA SER A 270 -1.24 22.14 32.49
C SER A 270 -1.09 21.25 33.71
N ILE A 271 -1.11 21.89 34.88
CA ILE A 271 -1.14 21.22 36.18
C ILE A 271 -2.58 21.21 36.69
N GLY A 272 -3.07 20.07 37.19
CA GLY A 272 -4.45 19.97 37.68
C GLY A 272 -4.87 18.55 38.02
N PRO A 273 -6.04 18.39 38.67
CA PRO A 273 -6.52 17.10 39.16
C PRO A 273 -6.88 16.10 38.04
N ARG A 274 -7.02 16.58 36.80
CA ARG A 274 -7.33 15.79 35.59
C ARG A 274 -6.15 15.72 34.62
N SER A 275 -4.93 16.08 35.05
CA SER A 275 -3.72 16.00 34.23
C SER A 275 -3.15 14.58 34.24
N GLY A 276 -2.80 14.05 33.08
CA GLY A 276 -2.08 12.77 32.93
C GLY A 276 -0.63 12.96 32.48
N THR A 277 0.17 11.91 32.65
CA THR A 277 1.56 11.85 32.17
C THR A 277 1.63 11.48 30.69
N GLY A 278 2.75 11.80 30.02
CA GLY A 278 2.98 11.38 28.64
C GLY A 278 2.99 9.86 28.47
N HIS A 279 3.43 9.10 29.49
CA HIS A 279 3.41 7.64 29.45
C HIS A 279 1.98 7.08 29.48
N GLU A 280 1.13 7.57 30.38
CA GLU A 280 -0.29 7.18 30.45
C GLU A 280 -1.02 7.51 29.14
N TRP A 281 -0.70 8.66 28.53
CA TRP A 281 -1.21 9.04 27.22
C TRP A 281 -0.80 8.04 26.14
N THR A 282 0.48 7.72 26.04
CA THR A 282 0.99 6.74 25.06
C THR A 282 0.31 5.38 25.21
N VAL A 283 0.17 4.87 26.44
CA VAL A 283 -0.48 3.57 26.70
C VAL A 283 -1.96 3.62 26.28
N ARG A 284 -2.69 4.65 26.71
CA ARG A 284 -4.13 4.77 26.46
C ARG A 284 -4.44 4.94 24.97
N VAL A 285 -3.69 5.77 24.27
CA VAL A 285 -3.89 6.02 22.84
C VAL A 285 -3.55 4.79 22.00
N ASN A 286 -2.45 4.08 22.30
CA ASN A 286 -2.13 2.84 21.60
C ASN A 286 -3.21 1.76 21.80
N GLN A 287 -3.83 1.67 22.99
CA GLN A 287 -4.99 0.79 23.20
C GLN A 287 -6.18 1.16 22.31
N MET A 288 -6.47 2.45 22.15
CA MET A 288 -7.55 2.92 21.26
C MET A 288 -7.25 2.61 19.80
N LEU A 289 -6.04 2.91 19.31
CA LEU A 289 -5.64 2.59 17.93
C LEU A 289 -5.79 1.10 17.65
N ASN A 290 -5.40 0.25 18.60
CA ASN A 290 -5.57 -1.20 18.48
C ASN A 290 -7.05 -1.62 18.37
N GLN A 291 -7.98 -0.93 19.04
CA GLN A 291 -9.41 -1.21 18.88
C GLN A 291 -9.89 -0.92 17.45
N TYR A 292 -9.40 0.16 16.82
CA TYR A 292 -9.72 0.47 15.42
C TYR A 292 -9.03 -0.50 14.44
N ARG A 293 -7.77 -0.87 14.70
CA ARG A 293 -7.01 -1.87 13.89
C ARG A 293 -7.64 -3.26 13.93
N ASN A 294 -8.31 -3.61 15.03
CA ASN A 294 -8.94 -4.92 15.26
C ASN A 294 -10.41 -4.99 14.84
N GLN A 295 -11.02 -3.89 14.41
CA GLN A 295 -12.34 -3.94 13.78
C GLN A 295 -12.20 -4.58 12.39
N PRO A 296 -13.04 -5.55 12.00
CA PRO A 296 -13.07 -6.02 10.62
C PRO A 296 -13.26 -4.81 9.72
N ALA A 297 -12.46 -4.71 8.65
CA ALA A 297 -12.41 -3.57 7.74
C ALA A 297 -13.82 -3.10 7.39
N THR A 298 -14.29 -2.14 8.17
CA THR A 298 -15.53 -1.41 8.00
C THR A 298 -15.06 0.02 8.07
N SER A 299 -14.22 0.41 7.10
CA SER A 299 -13.98 1.80 6.78
C SER A 299 -15.23 2.32 6.06
N PRO A 300 -16.12 3.10 6.68
CA PRO A 300 -17.17 3.79 5.98
C PRO A 300 -16.62 5.17 5.61
N ALA A 301 -15.65 5.16 4.69
CA ALA A 301 -15.17 6.34 3.95
C ALA A 301 -14.50 5.98 2.61
N GLN A 302 -14.33 4.70 2.28
CA GLN A 302 -14.29 4.30 0.87
C GLN A 302 -15.75 4.23 0.43
N GLN A 303 -16.26 5.31 -0.17
CA GLN A 303 -17.47 5.20 -0.97
C GLN A 303 -17.24 4.03 -1.93
N VAL A 304 -18.00 2.94 -1.78
CA VAL A 304 -18.22 1.99 -2.88
C VAL A 304 -18.76 2.86 -4.00
N VAL A 305 -17.90 3.18 -4.97
CA VAL A 305 -18.32 4.02 -6.07
C VAL A 305 -19.21 3.16 -6.96
N ALA A 306 -20.26 3.76 -7.54
CA ALA A 306 -21.34 3.04 -8.23
C ALA A 306 -20.83 1.89 -9.12
N PRO A 307 -21.57 0.77 -9.20
CA PRO A 307 -21.06 -0.49 -9.75
C PRO A 307 -20.51 -0.31 -11.17
N MET A 308 -19.32 -0.83 -11.38
CA MET A 308 -18.69 -0.93 -12.69
C MET A 308 -19.37 -2.06 -13.47
N LYS A 309 -19.66 -1.89 -14.76
CA LYS A 309 -20.38 -2.93 -15.51
C LYS A 309 -19.51 -4.15 -15.74
N LEU A 310 -18.26 -3.94 -16.14
CA LEU A 310 -17.35 -5.06 -16.38
C LEU A 310 -15.88 -4.75 -16.13
N ALA A 311 -15.14 -5.79 -15.73
CA ALA A 311 -13.68 -5.79 -15.65
C ALA A 311 -13.13 -6.90 -16.55
N ILE A 312 -12.32 -6.54 -17.55
CA ILE A 312 -11.61 -7.50 -18.41
C ILE A 312 -10.19 -7.67 -17.86
N TYR A 313 -9.87 -8.84 -17.30
CA TYR A 313 -8.52 -9.20 -16.91
C TYR A 313 -7.97 -10.26 -17.86
N GLY A 314 -6.70 -10.15 -18.22
CA GLY A 314 -6.08 -11.15 -19.07
C GLY A 314 -4.58 -10.97 -19.21
N MET A 315 -3.95 -11.90 -19.92
CA MET A 315 -2.53 -11.80 -20.21
C MET A 315 -2.24 -10.68 -21.22
N MET A 316 -1.00 -10.21 -21.24
CA MET A 316 -0.52 -9.56 -22.45
C MET A 316 -0.70 -10.53 -23.63
N ARG A 317 -1.05 -9.98 -24.79
CA ARG A 317 -1.18 -10.76 -26.04
C ARG A 317 -2.30 -11.82 -26.04
N SER A 318 -3.29 -11.78 -25.15
CA SER A 318 -4.45 -12.68 -25.19
C SER A 318 -5.68 -12.10 -25.90
N GLY A 319 -5.57 -10.99 -26.62
CA GLY A 319 -6.71 -10.35 -27.31
C GLY A 319 -7.58 -9.47 -26.43
N THR A 320 -7.17 -9.21 -25.18
CA THR A 320 -7.86 -8.30 -24.26
C THR A 320 -8.14 -6.90 -24.83
N THR A 321 -7.26 -6.36 -25.69
CA THR A 321 -7.46 -5.03 -26.30
C THR A 321 -8.53 -5.06 -27.39
N LEU A 322 -8.58 -6.14 -28.19
CA LEU A 322 -9.66 -6.36 -29.16
C LEU A 322 -11.02 -6.47 -28.45
N LEU A 323 -11.05 -7.18 -27.32
CA LEU A 323 -12.27 -7.32 -26.53
C LEU A 323 -12.69 -5.99 -25.90
N CYS A 324 -11.74 -5.20 -25.40
CA CYS A 324 -11.97 -3.84 -24.91
C CYS A 324 -12.61 -2.94 -25.99
N ASP A 325 -12.08 -2.97 -27.22
CA ASP A 325 -12.64 -2.21 -28.34
C ASP A 325 -14.04 -2.70 -28.74
N LYS A 326 -14.23 -4.02 -28.82
CA LYS A 326 -15.52 -4.60 -29.21
C LYS A 326 -16.63 -4.36 -28.19
N LEU A 327 -16.30 -4.29 -26.91
CA LEU A 327 -17.27 -4.06 -25.84
C LEU A 327 -17.36 -2.58 -25.43
N THR A 328 -16.58 -1.69 -26.05
CA THR A 328 -16.77 -0.23 -25.97
C THR A 328 -17.75 0.18 -27.07
N VAL A 329 -18.94 0.63 -26.69
CA VAL A 329 -20.00 0.97 -27.64
C VAL A 329 -20.16 2.49 -27.65
N PRO A 330 -19.96 3.15 -28.81
CA PRO A 330 -20.12 4.60 -28.95
C PRO A 330 -21.46 5.09 -28.38
N ASP A 331 -21.45 6.24 -27.71
CA ASP A 331 -22.60 6.88 -27.06
C ASP A 331 -23.27 6.09 -25.91
N HIS A 332 -22.86 4.85 -25.67
CA HIS A 332 -23.45 3.96 -24.66
C HIS A 332 -22.50 3.67 -23.50
N GLY A 333 -21.28 3.19 -23.77
CA GLY A 333 -20.37 2.88 -22.69
C GLY A 333 -18.92 2.67 -23.08
N LEU A 334 -18.04 3.00 -22.14
CA LEU A 334 -16.60 3.09 -22.34
C LEU A 334 -15.86 2.10 -21.43
N ILE A 335 -14.98 1.29 -22.02
CA ILE A 335 -14.03 0.45 -21.27
C ILE A 335 -12.66 1.10 -21.32
N LEU A 336 -12.16 1.50 -20.16
CA LEU A 336 -10.85 2.15 -20.06
C LEU A 336 -9.71 1.15 -20.21
N LEU A 337 -8.74 1.50 -21.04
CA LEU A 337 -7.56 0.70 -21.34
C LEU A 337 -6.48 0.90 -20.28
N GLU A 338 -6.27 -0.14 -19.47
CA GLU A 338 -5.21 -0.22 -18.46
C GLU A 338 -5.12 1.06 -17.60
N PRO A 339 -6.24 1.52 -17.01
CA PRO A 339 -6.24 2.79 -16.30
C PRO A 339 -5.44 2.73 -15.01
N ASN A 340 -5.14 1.55 -14.47
CA ASN A 340 -4.24 1.34 -13.33
C ASN A 340 -4.52 2.30 -12.14
N ILE A 341 -5.81 2.59 -11.90
CA ILE A 341 -6.29 3.65 -10.99
C ILE A 341 -5.63 3.58 -9.61
N HIS A 342 -5.36 2.37 -9.13
CA HIS A 342 -4.79 2.06 -7.81
C HIS A 342 -3.24 2.13 -7.74
N LEU A 343 -2.53 2.42 -8.84
CA LEU A 343 -1.06 2.43 -8.91
C LEU A 343 -0.46 3.85 -8.94
N ASN A 344 -1.29 4.88 -8.78
CA ASN A 344 -0.90 6.28 -8.76
C ASN A 344 -0.02 6.69 -9.96
N ASN A 345 -0.30 6.12 -11.13
CA ASN A 345 0.25 6.53 -12.41
C ASN A 345 -0.82 7.30 -13.20
N TRP A 346 -0.39 8.25 -14.03
CA TRP A 346 -1.27 9.08 -14.86
C TRP A 346 -1.20 8.64 -16.33
N PRO A 347 -1.96 7.62 -16.74
CA PRO A 347 -1.87 7.07 -18.10
C PRO A 347 -2.46 8.00 -19.15
N ASP A 348 -1.61 8.55 -20.03
CA ASP A 348 -2.01 9.40 -21.17
C ASP A 348 -3.10 8.75 -22.05
N GLN A 349 -3.09 7.41 -22.18
CA GLN A 349 -4.10 6.71 -22.98
C GLN A 349 -5.51 6.84 -22.40
N VAL A 350 -5.67 6.99 -21.08
CA VAL A 350 -6.99 7.20 -20.45
C VAL A 350 -7.53 8.58 -20.81
N LEU A 351 -6.69 9.61 -20.74
CA LEU A 351 -7.04 10.96 -21.16
C LEU A 351 -7.51 10.97 -22.62
N LYS A 352 -6.73 10.34 -23.52
CA LYS A 352 -7.07 10.25 -24.94
C LYS A 352 -8.38 9.50 -25.19
N GLN A 353 -8.57 8.32 -24.59
CA GLN A 353 -9.82 7.57 -24.73
C GLN A 353 -11.03 8.38 -24.27
N MET A 354 -10.93 9.09 -23.15
CA MET A 354 -12.03 9.92 -22.67
C MET A 354 -12.35 11.07 -23.62
N GLN A 355 -11.34 11.76 -24.15
CA GLN A 355 -11.51 12.84 -25.12
C GLN A 355 -12.09 12.35 -26.45
N GLU A 356 -11.58 11.24 -26.99
CA GLU A 356 -12.07 10.62 -28.23
C GLU A 356 -13.51 10.10 -28.08
N PHE A 357 -13.89 9.62 -26.89
CA PHE A 357 -15.27 9.25 -26.57
C PHE A 357 -16.19 10.47 -26.37
N GLY A 358 -15.65 11.69 -26.38
CA GLY A 358 -16.43 12.93 -26.23
C GLY A 358 -16.66 13.36 -24.77
N LEU A 359 -15.94 12.79 -23.81
CA LEU A 359 -15.96 13.24 -22.42
C LEU A 359 -15.00 14.42 -22.23
N ASP A 360 -15.53 15.55 -21.74
CA ASP A 360 -14.77 16.78 -21.55
C ASP A 360 -13.71 16.64 -20.44
N VAL A 361 -12.45 16.41 -20.82
CA VAL A 361 -11.29 16.36 -19.92
C VAL A 361 -10.19 17.26 -20.49
N SER A 362 -9.84 18.31 -19.75
CA SER A 362 -8.80 19.27 -20.14
C SER A 362 -7.41 18.68 -19.92
N GLU A 363 -6.54 18.75 -20.94
CA GLU A 363 -5.12 18.39 -20.82
C GLU A 363 -4.40 19.24 -19.77
N GLU A 364 -4.75 20.52 -19.67
CA GLU A 364 -4.16 21.45 -18.70
C GLU A 364 -4.53 21.04 -17.27
N ALA A 365 -5.80 20.67 -17.04
CA ALA A 365 -6.27 20.20 -15.75
C ALA A 365 -5.64 18.84 -15.38
N TRP A 366 -5.48 17.94 -16.35
CA TRP A 366 -4.83 16.66 -16.18
C TRP A 366 -3.37 16.82 -15.74
N LYS A 367 -2.57 17.60 -16.49
CA LYS A 367 -1.16 17.86 -16.16
C LYS A 367 -0.99 18.53 -14.81
N LYS A 368 -1.83 19.54 -14.51
CA LYS A 368 -1.80 20.22 -13.22
C LYS A 368 -2.09 19.27 -12.05
N ALA A 369 -2.97 18.30 -12.25
CA ALA A 369 -3.30 17.32 -11.22
C ALA A 369 -2.21 16.26 -11.06
N ASP A 370 -1.57 15.81 -12.14
CA ASP A 370 -0.38 14.94 -12.13
C ASP A 370 0.80 15.58 -11.38
N GLU A 371 0.99 16.89 -11.53
CA GLU A 371 2.00 17.65 -10.79
C GLU A 371 1.63 17.97 -9.33
N SER A 372 0.42 17.61 -8.90
CA SER A 372 -0.10 17.92 -7.56
C SER A 372 0.11 16.77 -6.56
N PRO A 373 -0.06 16.99 -5.25
CA PRO A 373 -0.08 15.91 -4.25
C PRO A 373 -1.32 14.98 -4.34
N GLU A 374 -2.30 15.28 -5.20
CA GLU A 374 -3.51 14.45 -5.36
C GLU A 374 -3.15 13.12 -6.03
N SER A 375 -3.64 12.00 -5.48
CA SER A 375 -3.45 10.71 -6.12
C SER A 375 -4.32 10.56 -7.37
N PHE A 376 -3.85 9.81 -8.37
CA PHE A 376 -4.64 9.54 -9.57
C PHE A 376 -5.99 8.90 -9.24
N GLN A 377 -6.05 8.04 -8.22
CA GLN A 377 -7.31 7.46 -7.72
C GLN A 377 -8.29 8.51 -7.20
N SER A 378 -7.80 9.50 -6.43
CA SER A 378 -8.61 10.62 -5.95
C SER A 378 -9.15 11.44 -7.11
N TYR A 379 -8.28 11.79 -8.06
CA TYR A 379 -8.66 12.54 -9.25
C TYR A 379 -9.66 11.76 -10.11
N PHE A 380 -9.43 10.47 -10.32
CA PHE A 380 -10.32 9.57 -11.05
C PHE A 380 -11.72 9.60 -10.44
N ASN A 381 -11.83 9.35 -9.13
CA ASN A 381 -13.11 9.33 -8.42
C ASN A 381 -13.85 10.68 -8.47
N ARG A 382 -13.12 11.80 -8.40
CA ARG A 382 -13.70 13.15 -8.38
C ARG A 382 -14.06 13.69 -9.74
N ARG A 383 -13.22 13.46 -10.75
CA ARG A 383 -13.26 14.19 -12.03
C ARG A 383 -13.63 13.33 -13.21
N LEU A 384 -13.23 12.06 -13.20
CA LEU A 384 -13.41 11.16 -14.34
C LEU A 384 -14.63 10.25 -14.16
N LEU A 385 -14.79 9.68 -12.96
CA LEU A 385 -15.84 8.73 -12.65
C LEU A 385 -17.26 9.31 -12.77
N PRO A 386 -17.56 10.56 -12.36
CA PRO A 386 -18.88 11.15 -12.62
C PRO A 386 -19.20 11.29 -14.11
N LYS A 387 -18.18 11.49 -14.95
CA LYS A 387 -18.34 11.54 -16.41
C LYS A 387 -18.62 10.14 -16.97
N LEU A 388 -17.91 9.12 -16.48
CA LEU A 388 -18.14 7.72 -16.85
C LEU A 388 -19.53 7.22 -16.39
N GLN A 389 -19.99 7.65 -15.22
CA GLN A 389 -21.32 7.33 -14.69
C GLN A 389 -22.47 8.02 -15.43
N SER A 390 -22.18 9.01 -16.30
CA SER A 390 -23.18 9.60 -17.18
C SER A 390 -23.48 8.74 -18.42
N LEU A 391 -22.66 7.71 -18.67
CA LEU A 391 -22.86 6.71 -19.72
C LEU A 391 -23.79 5.59 -19.21
N ASP A 392 -24.36 4.79 -20.12
CA ASP A 392 -25.14 3.59 -19.76
C ASP A 392 -24.28 2.58 -18.99
N TYR A 393 -22.99 2.51 -19.34
CA TYR A 393 -22.03 1.71 -18.60
C TYR A 393 -20.58 2.20 -18.74
N TRP A 394 -19.74 1.77 -17.80
CA TRP A 394 -18.30 1.87 -17.91
C TRP A 394 -17.63 0.59 -17.41
N GLY A 395 -16.39 0.37 -17.85
CA GLY A 395 -15.59 -0.77 -17.44
C GLY A 395 -14.11 -0.50 -17.53
N VAL A 396 -13.32 -1.51 -17.20
CA VAL A 396 -11.86 -1.46 -17.34
C VAL A 396 -11.32 -2.70 -18.02
N LYS A 397 -10.20 -2.55 -18.73
CA LYS A 397 -9.39 -3.66 -19.21
C LYS A 397 -7.99 -3.60 -18.59
N MET A 398 -7.55 -4.71 -18.01
CA MET A 398 -6.34 -4.82 -17.21
C MET A 398 -5.48 -6.00 -17.66
N VAL A 399 -4.18 -5.77 -17.78
CA VAL A 399 -3.15 -6.82 -17.88
C VAL A 399 -2.15 -6.75 -16.71
N ASN A 400 -2.40 -5.84 -15.77
CA ASN A 400 -1.65 -5.68 -14.54
C ASN A 400 -2.49 -6.14 -13.35
N PHE A 401 -1.91 -7.05 -12.57
CA PHE A 401 -2.55 -7.72 -11.45
C PHE A 401 -2.00 -7.24 -10.10
N ALA A 402 -1.18 -6.19 -10.07
CA ALA A 402 -0.82 -5.57 -8.79
C ALA A 402 -2.11 -5.13 -8.05
N ASN A 403 -2.23 -5.46 -6.76
CA ASN A 403 -3.32 -5.03 -5.87
C ASN A 403 -4.76 -5.20 -6.44
N TRP A 404 -4.98 -6.18 -7.31
CA TRP A 404 -6.26 -6.35 -8.02
C TRP A 404 -7.43 -6.65 -7.07
N GLN A 405 -7.17 -7.30 -5.93
CA GLN A 405 -8.20 -7.60 -4.93
C GLN A 405 -8.79 -6.31 -4.35
N SER A 406 -7.94 -5.41 -3.87
CA SER A 406 -8.34 -4.11 -3.34
C SER A 406 -9.00 -3.24 -4.41
N PHE A 407 -8.52 -3.31 -5.65
CA PHE A 407 -9.14 -2.62 -6.77
C PHE A 407 -10.58 -3.10 -7.04
N LEU A 408 -10.82 -4.41 -7.11
CA LEU A 408 -12.16 -4.97 -7.33
C LEU A 408 -13.08 -4.85 -6.11
N GLU A 409 -12.53 -4.71 -4.91
CA GLU A 409 -13.31 -4.36 -3.71
C GLU A 409 -13.80 -2.91 -3.77
N MET A 410 -12.97 -1.99 -4.25
CA MET A 410 -13.34 -0.58 -4.39
C MET A 410 -14.24 -0.29 -5.60
N TYR A 411 -14.01 -0.98 -6.71
CA TYR A 411 -14.78 -0.88 -7.95
C TYR A 411 -15.34 -2.26 -8.33
N PRO A 412 -16.38 -2.74 -7.65
CA PRO A 412 -16.93 -4.06 -7.90
C PRO A 412 -17.54 -4.14 -9.32
N PRO A 413 -17.10 -5.08 -10.17
CA PRO A 413 -17.71 -5.31 -11.48
C PRO A 413 -18.99 -6.16 -11.35
N GLU A 414 -20.01 -5.84 -12.15
CA GLU A 414 -21.14 -6.75 -12.38
C GLU A 414 -20.67 -8.02 -13.12
N HIS A 415 -19.75 -7.85 -14.08
CA HIS A 415 -19.16 -8.96 -14.84
C HIS A 415 -17.63 -8.93 -14.81
N LEU A 416 -17.02 -9.94 -14.19
CA LEU A 416 -15.59 -10.21 -14.32
C LEU A 416 -15.34 -11.10 -15.54
N ILE A 417 -14.50 -10.66 -16.46
CA ILE A 417 -14.17 -11.38 -17.70
C ILE A 417 -12.69 -11.75 -17.67
N LEU A 418 -12.38 -13.04 -17.78
CA LEU A 418 -11.00 -13.53 -17.87
C LEU A 418 -10.68 -13.91 -19.31
N CYS A 419 -9.77 -13.16 -19.91
CA CYS A 419 -9.34 -13.34 -21.29
C CYS A 419 -7.99 -14.07 -21.34
N VAL A 420 -8.05 -15.36 -21.69
CA VAL A 420 -6.93 -16.31 -21.63
C VAL A 420 -6.50 -16.74 -23.04
N ARG A 421 -5.28 -17.24 -23.16
CA ARG A 421 -4.70 -17.75 -24.40
C ARG A 421 -3.66 -18.83 -24.08
N ASP A 422 -3.38 -19.71 -25.04
CA ASP A 422 -2.24 -20.65 -24.94
C ASP A 422 -0.95 -19.87 -24.63
N LEU A 423 -0.30 -20.20 -23.52
CA LEU A 423 0.91 -19.52 -23.06
C LEU A 423 2.04 -19.56 -24.08
N ARG A 424 2.11 -20.62 -24.88
CA ARG A 424 3.14 -20.74 -25.92
C ARG A 424 2.96 -19.65 -26.97
N ASP A 425 1.73 -19.45 -27.43
CA ASP A 425 1.40 -18.40 -28.38
C ASP A 425 1.52 -16.98 -27.78
N VAL A 426 1.25 -16.83 -26.47
CA VAL A 426 1.50 -15.59 -25.73
C VAL A 426 2.99 -15.23 -25.74
N ILE A 427 3.87 -16.19 -25.42
CA ILE A 427 5.33 -16.00 -25.41
C ILE A 427 5.84 -15.64 -26.81
N LEU A 428 5.46 -16.40 -27.84
CA LEU A 428 5.86 -16.10 -29.22
C LEU A 428 5.39 -14.72 -29.65
N SER A 429 4.17 -14.33 -29.28
CA SER A 429 3.67 -12.99 -29.59
C SER A 429 4.37 -11.88 -28.80
N ALA A 430 4.86 -12.16 -27.59
CA ALA A 430 5.57 -11.20 -26.77
C ALA A 430 6.98 -10.96 -27.32
N LEU A 431 7.66 -12.01 -27.75
CA LEU A 431 8.99 -11.93 -28.37
C LEU A 431 8.98 -11.16 -29.70
N ASP A 432 7.93 -11.30 -30.52
CA ASP A 432 7.78 -10.47 -31.73
C ASP A 432 7.63 -8.96 -31.42
N LEU A 433 7.06 -8.65 -30.26
CA LEU A 433 6.78 -7.29 -29.83
C LEU A 433 7.98 -6.65 -29.12
N ALA A 434 8.77 -7.43 -28.38
CA ALA A 434 9.87 -6.91 -27.57
C ALA A 434 10.84 -5.98 -28.32
N PRO A 435 11.28 -6.27 -29.57
CA PRO A 435 12.13 -5.36 -30.34
C PRO A 435 11.48 -4.01 -30.71
N LYS A 436 10.16 -3.90 -30.56
CA LYS A 436 9.36 -2.71 -30.91
C LYS A 436 8.99 -1.88 -29.68
N LEU A 437 9.32 -2.33 -28.49
CA LEU A 437 9.12 -1.58 -27.23
C LEU A 437 10.45 -0.93 -26.84
N ASP A 438 10.43 0.33 -26.42
CA ASP A 438 11.62 1.01 -25.93
C ASP A 438 12.17 0.33 -24.68
N LEU A 439 13.51 0.13 -24.71
CA LEU A 439 14.44 -0.51 -23.77
C LEU A 439 13.85 -0.99 -22.42
N PHE A 440 13.93 -2.31 -22.16
CA PHE A 440 13.85 -3.05 -20.86
C PHE A 440 13.07 -4.40 -20.95
N VAL A 441 12.53 -4.77 -22.12
CA VAL A 441 11.81 -6.04 -22.32
C VAL A 441 12.76 -7.08 -22.92
N ASP A 442 13.32 -7.95 -22.08
CA ASP A 442 14.12 -9.12 -22.49
C ASP A 442 13.34 -10.44 -22.29
N ASP A 443 13.90 -11.55 -22.75
CA ASP A 443 13.30 -12.89 -22.62
C ASP A 443 12.97 -13.24 -21.17
N ASN A 444 13.82 -12.85 -20.22
CA ASN A 444 13.62 -13.07 -18.79
C ASN A 444 12.44 -12.28 -18.24
N TRP A 445 12.27 -11.02 -18.67
CA TRP A 445 11.14 -10.19 -18.30
C TRP A 445 9.84 -10.79 -18.82
N ILE A 446 9.82 -11.23 -20.09
CA ILE A 446 8.65 -11.86 -20.72
C ILE A 446 8.26 -13.14 -19.97
N GLU A 447 9.23 -14.00 -19.69
CA GLU A 447 9.03 -15.23 -18.92
C GLU A 447 8.43 -14.94 -17.54
N LYS A 448 9.09 -14.08 -16.75
CA LYS A 448 8.63 -13.73 -15.40
C LYS A 448 7.23 -13.13 -15.43
N ARG A 449 6.97 -12.22 -16.37
CA ARG A 449 5.67 -11.56 -16.51
C ARG A 449 4.57 -12.56 -16.87
N ALA A 450 4.83 -13.47 -17.79
CA ALA A 450 3.89 -14.52 -18.18
C ALA A 450 3.57 -15.45 -17.00
N ILE A 451 4.59 -15.93 -16.28
CA ILE A 451 4.41 -16.81 -15.11
C ILE A 451 3.62 -16.12 -14.00
N GLN A 452 3.97 -14.88 -13.67
CA GLN A 452 3.26 -14.10 -12.65
C GLN A 452 1.79 -13.90 -13.02
N THR A 453 1.54 -13.48 -14.26
CA THR A 453 0.18 -13.20 -14.74
C THR A 453 -0.66 -14.49 -14.82
N ALA A 454 -0.06 -15.61 -15.22
CA ALA A 454 -0.73 -16.91 -15.23
C ALA A 454 -1.18 -17.32 -13.82
N LYS A 455 -0.31 -17.17 -12.81
CA LYS A 455 -0.65 -17.42 -11.40
C LYS A 455 -1.77 -16.50 -10.92
N SER A 456 -1.71 -15.21 -11.22
CA SER A 456 -2.74 -14.26 -10.83
C SER A 456 -4.09 -14.54 -11.50
N LEU A 457 -4.10 -15.01 -12.75
CA LEU A 457 -5.33 -15.43 -13.44
C LEU A 457 -5.94 -16.68 -12.82
N VAL A 458 -5.14 -17.68 -12.46
CA VAL A 458 -5.61 -18.88 -11.74
C VAL A 458 -6.25 -18.50 -10.40
N GLU A 459 -5.60 -17.60 -9.65
CA GLU A 459 -6.15 -17.09 -8.40
C GLU A 459 -7.46 -16.32 -8.61
N MET A 460 -7.48 -15.42 -9.61
CA MET A 460 -8.66 -14.62 -9.94
C MET A 460 -9.84 -15.49 -10.43
N ALA A 461 -9.56 -16.60 -11.11
CA ALA A 461 -10.57 -17.54 -11.60
C ALA A 461 -11.33 -18.26 -10.47
N LYS A 462 -10.87 -18.19 -9.22
CA LYS A 462 -11.62 -18.65 -8.05
C LYS A 462 -12.87 -17.79 -7.78
N ARG A 463 -12.96 -16.59 -8.37
CA ARG A 463 -14.14 -15.71 -8.30
C ARG A 463 -15.11 -16.02 -9.45
N PRO A 464 -16.41 -15.72 -9.30
CA PRO A 464 -17.36 -15.80 -10.41
C PRO A 464 -16.87 -14.96 -11.59
N HIS A 465 -16.74 -15.58 -12.77
CA HIS A 465 -16.21 -14.92 -13.96
C HIS A 465 -16.78 -15.52 -15.24
N THR A 466 -16.69 -14.76 -16.32
CA THR A 466 -16.90 -15.22 -17.70
C THR A 466 -15.55 -15.50 -18.34
N LEU A 467 -15.33 -16.73 -18.80
CA LEU A 467 -14.09 -17.12 -19.46
C LEU A 467 -14.17 -16.83 -20.96
N VAL A 468 -13.16 -16.16 -21.50
CA VAL A 468 -12.99 -15.91 -22.93
C VAL A 468 -11.62 -16.42 -23.36
N ARG A 469 -11.59 -17.51 -24.14
CA ARG A 469 -10.35 -17.98 -24.77
C ARG A 469 -10.14 -17.24 -26.08
N TYR A 470 -8.94 -16.72 -26.29
CA TYR A 470 -8.56 -16.06 -27.53
C TYR A 470 -8.78 -16.96 -28.75
N ASP A 471 -8.45 -18.24 -28.62
CA ASP A 471 -8.55 -19.25 -29.67
C ASP A 471 -9.99 -19.44 -30.12
N ASP A 472 -10.91 -19.59 -29.17
CA ASP A 472 -12.35 -19.72 -29.42
C ASP A 472 -12.91 -18.45 -30.07
N MET A 473 -12.54 -17.28 -29.53
CA MET A 473 -12.95 -15.97 -30.07
C MET A 473 -12.48 -15.78 -31.52
N CYS A 474 -11.28 -16.25 -31.87
CA CYS A 474 -10.74 -16.15 -33.21
C CYS A 474 -11.37 -17.15 -34.20
N GLN A 475 -11.76 -18.34 -33.71
CA GLN A 475 -12.36 -19.39 -34.54
C GLN A 475 -13.88 -19.20 -34.71
N GLN A 476 -14.55 -18.59 -33.73
CA GLN A 476 -15.98 -18.35 -33.68
C GLN A 476 -16.24 -16.87 -33.29
N PRO A 477 -16.07 -15.92 -34.22
CA PRO A 477 -16.22 -14.48 -33.94
C PRO A 477 -17.60 -14.12 -33.36
N GLU A 478 -18.64 -14.88 -33.68
CA GLU A 478 -20.01 -14.73 -33.16
C GLU A 478 -20.12 -14.91 -31.63
N LEU A 479 -19.09 -15.47 -30.98
CA LEU A 479 -19.03 -15.55 -29.52
C LEU A 479 -18.94 -14.18 -28.86
N ILE A 480 -18.36 -13.18 -29.55
CA ILE A 480 -18.31 -11.81 -29.04
C ILE A 480 -19.71 -11.20 -29.04
N ASP A 481 -20.52 -11.46 -30.08
CA ASP A 481 -21.91 -11.01 -30.13
C ASP A 481 -22.74 -11.62 -29.00
N LYS A 482 -22.60 -12.93 -28.75
CA LYS A 482 -23.27 -13.61 -27.63
C LYS A 482 -22.82 -13.08 -26.27
N LEU A 483 -21.53 -12.78 -26.11
CA LEU A 483 -21.01 -12.17 -24.89
C LEU A 483 -21.63 -10.78 -24.67
N ALA A 484 -21.74 -9.95 -25.70
CA ALA A 484 -22.39 -8.65 -25.59
C ALA A 484 -23.87 -8.77 -25.21
N GLU A 485 -24.59 -9.73 -25.78
CA GLU A 485 -25.98 -10.05 -25.40
C GLU A 485 -26.08 -10.45 -23.92
N GLN A 486 -25.19 -11.32 -23.44
CA GLN A 486 -25.14 -11.74 -22.03
C GLN A 486 -24.83 -10.59 -21.06
N LEU A 487 -24.00 -9.64 -21.48
CA LEU A 487 -23.67 -8.44 -20.72
C LEU A 487 -24.78 -7.38 -20.80
N GLY A 488 -25.82 -7.58 -21.61
CA GLY A 488 -26.91 -6.64 -21.84
C GLY A 488 -26.48 -5.38 -22.61
N LEU A 489 -25.46 -5.49 -23.47
CA LEU A 489 -24.99 -4.38 -24.28
C LEU A 489 -25.88 -4.18 -25.52
N PRO A 490 -26.05 -2.93 -26.00
CA PRO A 490 -26.90 -2.64 -27.16
C PRO A 490 -26.31 -3.13 -28.50
N GLY A 491 -25.04 -3.54 -28.49
CA GLY A 491 -24.34 -4.06 -29.66
C GLY A 491 -22.83 -4.14 -29.43
N LEU A 492 -22.06 -4.24 -30.51
CA LEU A 492 -20.60 -4.20 -30.48
C LEU A 492 -20.04 -2.87 -31.01
N GLY A 493 -18.90 -2.46 -30.46
CA GLY A 493 -18.07 -1.41 -31.02
C GLY A 493 -17.55 -1.75 -32.41
N ASN A 494 -17.58 -0.76 -33.29
CA ASN A 494 -17.05 -0.83 -34.66
C ASN A 494 -15.72 -0.06 -34.84
N HIS A 495 -15.21 0.56 -33.77
CA HIS A 495 -14.02 1.41 -33.78
C HIS A 495 -12.93 0.85 -32.85
N ARG A 496 -11.65 1.03 -33.20
CA ARG A 496 -10.48 0.51 -32.46
C ARG A 496 -9.87 1.58 -31.56
N MET A 497 -10.72 2.31 -30.83
CA MET A 497 -10.35 3.47 -30.00
C MET A 497 -9.20 3.17 -29.02
N SER A 498 -9.23 2.03 -28.33
CA SER A 498 -8.21 1.67 -27.35
C SER A 498 -6.85 1.44 -28.01
N LEU A 499 -6.85 0.91 -29.25
CA LEU A 499 -5.62 0.73 -30.01
C LEU A 499 -5.08 2.08 -30.52
N GLU A 500 -5.96 2.96 -31.01
CA GLU A 500 -5.61 4.28 -31.53
C GLU A 500 -5.05 5.22 -30.44
N ALA A 501 -5.57 5.11 -29.21
CA ALA A 501 -5.06 5.81 -28.03
C ALA A 501 -3.60 5.46 -27.68
N VAL A 502 -3.03 4.40 -28.27
CA VAL A 502 -1.65 3.94 -28.05
C VAL A 502 -0.85 3.95 -29.37
N PRO A 503 -0.26 5.09 -29.78
CA PRO A 503 0.28 5.30 -31.13
C PRO A 503 1.30 4.27 -31.63
N HIS A 504 2.12 3.71 -30.73
CA HIS A 504 3.14 2.71 -31.07
C HIS A 504 2.56 1.30 -31.35
N ARG A 505 1.25 1.09 -31.19
CA ARG A 505 0.57 -0.20 -31.46
C ARG A 505 -0.13 -0.27 -32.81
N LYS A 506 -0.03 0.76 -33.66
CA LYS A 506 -0.66 0.80 -35.00
C LYS A 506 -0.31 -0.42 -35.88
N TYR A 507 0.89 -0.98 -35.71
CA TYR A 507 1.32 -2.20 -36.44
C TYR A 507 0.44 -3.44 -36.13
N GLU A 508 -0.28 -3.47 -35.01
CA GLU A 508 -1.18 -4.58 -34.65
C GLU A 508 -2.44 -4.58 -35.54
N ASP A 509 -2.90 -3.41 -35.98
CA ASP A 509 -4.00 -3.29 -36.94
C ASP A 509 -3.57 -3.77 -38.33
N ASP A 510 -2.35 -3.42 -38.75
CA ASP A 510 -1.78 -3.90 -40.02
C ASP A 510 -1.65 -5.43 -40.05
N LYS A 511 -1.33 -6.06 -38.91
CA LYS A 511 -1.20 -7.53 -38.80
C LYS A 511 -2.52 -8.26 -39.03
N HIS A 512 -3.65 -7.63 -38.72
CA HIS A 512 -4.97 -8.26 -38.74
C HIS A 512 -5.94 -7.62 -39.75
N ALA A 513 -5.50 -6.61 -40.49
CA ALA A 513 -6.29 -5.86 -41.46
C ALA A 513 -7.66 -5.42 -40.91
N GLY A 514 -7.71 -5.06 -39.62
CA GLY A 514 -8.93 -4.65 -38.93
C GLY A 514 -9.97 -5.76 -38.65
N THR A 515 -9.64 -7.05 -38.85
CA THR A 515 -10.57 -8.18 -38.69
C THR A 515 -10.07 -9.22 -37.68
N VAL A 516 -11.00 -10.02 -37.12
CA VAL A 516 -10.64 -11.16 -36.28
C VAL A 516 -10.21 -12.31 -37.20
N THR A 517 -8.97 -12.78 -37.08
CA THR A 517 -8.42 -13.86 -37.91
C THR A 517 -7.81 -14.98 -37.07
N THR A 518 -7.71 -16.18 -37.64
CA THR A 518 -7.09 -17.35 -37.00
C THR A 518 -5.58 -17.42 -37.20
N ASN A 519 -4.95 -16.43 -37.86
CA ASN A 519 -3.52 -16.44 -38.21
C ASN A 519 -2.60 -16.65 -37.00
N SER A 520 -3.00 -16.12 -35.85
CA SER A 520 -2.26 -16.16 -34.60
C SER A 520 -2.66 -17.33 -33.70
N VAL A 521 -3.65 -18.15 -34.07
CA VAL A 521 -4.08 -19.32 -33.30
C VAL A 521 -3.18 -20.51 -33.63
N ASN A 522 -2.80 -21.28 -32.61
CA ASN A 522 -1.90 -22.42 -32.72
C ASN A 522 -0.60 -22.08 -33.49
N ARG A 523 -0.07 -20.85 -33.31
CA ARG A 523 1.16 -20.42 -33.99
C ARG A 523 2.33 -21.30 -33.58
N TYR A 524 2.41 -21.65 -32.30
CA TYR A 524 3.44 -22.48 -31.71
C TYR A 524 3.68 -23.79 -32.47
N LEU A 525 2.63 -24.44 -33.00
CA LEU A 525 2.76 -25.67 -33.77
C LEU A 525 3.58 -25.50 -35.06
N ARG A 526 3.59 -24.28 -35.61
CA ARG A 526 4.31 -23.91 -36.84
C ARG A 526 5.64 -23.22 -36.56
N GLU A 527 5.97 -22.95 -35.30
CA GLU A 527 7.22 -22.30 -34.92
C GLU A 527 8.39 -23.29 -35.10
N PRO A 528 9.49 -22.89 -35.78
CA PRO A 528 10.67 -23.74 -35.94
C PRO A 528 11.35 -24.02 -34.59
N ASN A 529 12.07 -25.14 -34.50
CA ASN A 529 12.82 -25.47 -33.29
C ASN A 529 13.95 -24.46 -33.08
N GLY A 530 14.10 -23.97 -31.85
CA GLY A 530 15.09 -22.97 -31.47
C GLY A 530 14.75 -22.30 -30.13
N PRO A 531 15.57 -21.32 -29.69
CA PRO A 531 15.46 -20.72 -28.35
C PRO A 531 14.08 -20.14 -28.04
N THR A 532 13.43 -19.54 -29.03
CA THR A 532 12.09 -18.96 -28.93
C THR A 532 11.03 -20.01 -28.62
N LYS A 533 11.09 -21.17 -29.29
CA LYS A 533 10.16 -22.29 -29.07
C LYS A 533 10.44 -22.99 -27.74
N GLU A 534 11.71 -23.14 -27.38
CA GLU A 534 12.14 -23.70 -26.09
C GLU A 534 11.66 -22.84 -24.91
N LEU A 535 11.73 -21.51 -25.02
CA LEU A 535 11.20 -20.60 -23.99
C LEU A 535 9.67 -20.76 -23.85
N ALA A 536 8.94 -20.82 -24.96
CA ALA A 536 7.49 -21.04 -24.95
C ALA A 536 7.12 -22.37 -24.27
N GLU A 537 7.82 -23.46 -24.61
CA GLU A 537 7.63 -24.78 -23.97
C GLU A 537 7.97 -24.78 -22.47
N ARG A 538 9.02 -24.05 -22.08
CA ARG A 538 9.43 -23.94 -20.68
C ARG A 538 8.36 -23.25 -19.85
N VAL A 539 7.87 -22.09 -20.31
CA VAL A 539 6.81 -21.34 -19.62
C VAL A 539 5.52 -22.17 -19.54
N PHE A 540 5.15 -22.83 -20.62
CA PHE A 540 4.00 -23.73 -20.65
C PHE A 540 4.12 -24.84 -19.59
N ARG A 541 5.27 -25.51 -19.48
CA ARG A 541 5.50 -26.54 -18.46
C ARG A 541 5.46 -26.02 -17.03
N ILE A 542 6.03 -24.83 -16.80
CA ILE A 542 6.02 -24.19 -15.47
C ILE A 542 4.58 -23.84 -15.04
N CYS A 543 3.74 -23.38 -15.98
CA CYS A 543 2.40 -22.88 -15.69
C CYS A 543 1.31 -23.96 -15.82
N LYS A 544 1.59 -25.18 -15.33
CA LYS A 544 0.69 -26.33 -15.43
C LYS A 544 -0.71 -26.05 -14.86
N GLU A 545 -0.80 -25.36 -13.71
CA GLU A 545 -2.07 -24.99 -13.10
C GLU A 545 -2.92 -24.09 -14.01
N TYR A 546 -2.31 -23.13 -14.69
CA TYR A 546 -3.01 -22.28 -15.67
C TYR A 546 -3.52 -23.11 -16.85
N ASN A 547 -2.66 -23.99 -17.37
CA ASN A 547 -3.01 -24.84 -18.50
C ASN A 547 -4.22 -25.74 -18.17
N GLU A 548 -4.23 -26.33 -16.98
CA GLU A 548 -5.34 -27.17 -16.51
C GLU A 548 -6.60 -26.34 -16.24
N ALA A 549 -6.48 -25.24 -15.50
CA ALA A 549 -7.60 -24.36 -15.16
C ALA A 549 -8.32 -23.81 -16.40
N PHE A 550 -7.56 -23.53 -17.47
CA PHE A 550 -8.09 -22.90 -18.67
C PHE A 550 -8.11 -23.81 -19.90
N GLY A 551 -7.87 -25.13 -19.75
CA GLY A 551 -8.08 -26.15 -20.79
C GLY A 551 -7.04 -26.24 -21.90
N TYR A 552 -5.82 -25.76 -21.66
CA TYR A 552 -4.67 -25.85 -22.56
C TYR A 552 -3.79 -27.07 -22.23
N THR A 553 -4.33 -28.29 -22.30
CA THR A 553 -3.59 -29.54 -22.02
C THR A 553 -2.89 -30.10 -23.27
N GLU A 554 -1.88 -30.97 -23.08
CA GLU A 554 -1.18 -31.62 -24.20
C GLU A 554 -2.10 -32.52 -25.05
N ASP A 555 -3.15 -33.10 -24.45
CA ASP A 555 -4.13 -33.97 -25.13
C ASP A 555 -5.15 -33.20 -26.00
N ASN A 556 -5.44 -31.93 -25.67
CA ASN A 556 -6.41 -31.09 -26.40
C ASN A 556 -5.87 -30.57 -27.75
N LEU A 557 -4.61 -30.84 -28.09
CA LEU A 557 -4.00 -30.44 -29.35
C LEU A 557 -4.42 -31.32 -30.55
N ALA A 558 -5.14 -32.42 -30.30
CA ALA A 558 -5.53 -33.41 -31.31
C ALA A 558 -7.02 -33.42 -31.69
N THR A 559 -7.90 -32.69 -30.99
CA THR A 559 -9.36 -32.79 -31.21
C THR A 559 -10.01 -31.42 -31.40
N SER A 560 -10.55 -31.23 -32.60
CA SER A 560 -11.48 -30.15 -32.94
C SER A 560 -12.75 -30.21 -32.09
N VAL A 561 -13.14 -29.04 -31.55
CA VAL A 561 -14.49 -28.59 -31.21
C VAL A 561 -15.42 -29.61 -30.52
N THR A 562 -15.64 -29.43 -29.22
CA THR A 562 -16.91 -29.77 -28.59
C THR A 562 -17.37 -28.67 -27.65
N SER A 563 -18.47 -28.02 -28.08
CA SER A 563 -19.53 -27.33 -27.33
C SER A 563 -19.18 -26.63 -26.01
N PHE A 564 -19.50 -25.33 -25.96
CA PHE A 564 -19.84 -24.60 -24.75
C PHE A 564 -20.69 -25.46 -23.81
N ALA A 565 -20.07 -25.97 -22.75
CA ALA A 565 -20.76 -26.51 -21.60
C ALA A 565 -20.51 -25.58 -20.42
N VAL A 566 -21.59 -25.04 -19.88
CA VAL A 566 -21.61 -24.33 -18.60
C VAL A 566 -21.37 -25.38 -17.51
N PRO A 567 -20.30 -25.30 -16.70
CA PRO A 567 -20.25 -26.09 -15.48
C PRO A 567 -21.23 -25.45 -14.49
N GLY A 568 -22.27 -26.20 -14.16
CA GLY A 568 -23.11 -25.91 -13.00
C GLY A 568 -22.26 -25.88 -11.73
N VAL A 569 -22.78 -25.17 -10.72
CA VAL A 569 -22.25 -25.06 -9.36
C VAL A 569 -21.55 -26.36 -8.94
N ILE A 570 -20.22 -26.33 -8.92
CA ILE A 570 -19.43 -27.40 -8.32
C ILE A 570 -19.54 -27.17 -6.82
N GLU A 571 -20.39 -27.96 -6.17
CA GLU A 571 -20.30 -28.17 -4.72
C GLU A 571 -18.86 -28.61 -4.39
N GLU A 572 -18.28 -27.91 -3.43
CA GLU A 572 -16.93 -28.11 -2.94
C GLU A 572 -16.64 -29.59 -2.67
N LYS A 573 -15.60 -30.11 -3.31
CA LYS A 573 -14.76 -31.12 -2.67
C LYS A 573 -13.54 -30.38 -2.11
N PRO A 574 -13.32 -30.39 -0.78
CA PRO A 574 -12.13 -29.81 -0.21
C PRO A 574 -10.90 -30.54 -0.76
N LEU A 575 -9.90 -29.77 -1.20
CA LEU A 575 -8.52 -30.26 -1.23
C LEU A 575 -8.20 -30.77 0.18
N LYS A 576 -7.85 -32.05 0.30
CA LYS A 576 -7.49 -32.65 1.59
C LYS A 576 -6.24 -31.95 2.14
N SER A 577 -6.33 -31.45 3.37
CA SER A 577 -5.24 -30.87 4.16
C SER A 577 -4.05 -31.82 4.32
N ASN A 578 -2.81 -31.31 4.28
CA ASN A 578 -1.58 -32.13 4.30
C ASN A 578 -0.67 -31.97 5.53
N ALA A 579 -1.21 -31.61 6.70
CA ALA A 579 -0.44 -31.61 7.95
C ALA A 579 0.28 -32.96 8.22
N ALA A 580 -0.36 -34.09 7.87
CA ALA A 580 0.23 -35.42 7.98
C ALA A 580 1.44 -35.65 7.06
N GLN A 581 1.43 -35.05 5.86
CA GLN A 581 2.53 -35.13 4.90
C GLN A 581 3.72 -34.27 5.35
N LEU A 582 3.46 -33.10 5.94
CA LEU A 582 4.50 -32.27 6.54
C LEU A 582 5.15 -32.97 7.74
N ASP A 583 4.34 -33.56 8.62
CA ASP A 583 4.79 -34.39 9.74
C ASP A 583 5.69 -35.54 9.26
N GLU A 584 5.28 -36.26 8.20
CA GLU A 584 6.02 -37.39 7.63
C GLU A 584 7.34 -36.95 6.96
N PHE A 585 7.35 -35.79 6.31
CA PHE A 585 8.58 -35.22 5.73
C PHE A 585 9.64 -34.98 6.82
N TRP A 586 9.29 -34.23 7.88
CA TRP A 586 10.25 -33.85 8.92
C TRP A 586 10.67 -35.03 9.81
N LYS A 587 9.81 -36.04 10.01
CA LYS A 587 10.17 -37.33 10.64
C LYS A 587 11.33 -38.03 9.94
N ASN A 588 11.44 -37.85 8.62
CA ASN A 588 12.37 -38.59 7.76
C ASN A 588 13.54 -37.73 7.23
N ASP A 589 13.70 -36.48 7.70
CA ASP A 589 14.70 -35.52 7.18
C ASP A 589 16.18 -35.89 7.51
N GLN A 590 16.41 -36.91 8.34
CA GLN A 590 17.76 -37.40 8.71
C GLN A 590 18.73 -36.32 9.20
N LEU A 591 18.23 -35.29 9.91
CA LEU A 591 18.98 -34.14 10.40
C LEU A 591 19.55 -33.21 9.31
N ALA A 592 19.19 -33.40 8.04
CA ALA A 592 19.80 -32.69 6.91
C ALA A 592 19.57 -31.17 6.98
N ASN A 593 18.42 -30.75 7.50
CA ASN A 593 17.97 -29.36 7.47
C ASN A 593 17.78 -28.72 8.86
N ILE A 594 18.34 -29.29 9.94
CA ILE A 594 18.20 -28.73 11.30
C ILE A 594 18.95 -27.40 11.47
N ILE A 595 20.13 -27.27 10.86
CA ILE A 595 20.87 -26.01 10.76
C ILE A 595 21.40 -25.83 9.34
N PRO A 596 21.58 -24.57 8.87
CA PRO A 596 22.28 -24.33 7.62
C PRO A 596 23.71 -24.88 7.68
N GLN A 597 24.12 -25.64 6.67
CA GLN A 597 25.45 -26.25 6.63
C GLN A 597 26.50 -25.18 6.31
N ASN A 598 27.24 -24.74 7.32
CA ASN A 598 28.42 -23.89 7.17
C ASN A 598 29.51 -24.34 8.14
N ALA A 599 30.62 -24.84 7.59
CA ALA A 599 31.73 -25.37 8.38
C ALA A 599 32.44 -24.31 9.24
N ASP A 600 32.41 -23.04 8.84
CA ASP A 600 33.13 -21.95 9.49
C ASP A 600 32.38 -21.39 10.72
N LEU A 601 31.05 -21.53 10.76
CA LEU A 601 30.19 -21.01 11.83
C LEU A 601 29.83 -22.06 12.91
N GLY A 602 30.15 -23.33 12.68
CA GLY A 602 29.93 -24.41 13.63
C GLY A 602 28.45 -24.56 14.03
N ALA A 603 28.17 -24.66 15.33
CA ALA A 603 26.82 -24.85 15.86
C ALA A 603 25.96 -23.57 15.89
N PHE A 604 26.52 -22.38 15.62
CA PHE A 604 25.79 -21.12 15.71
C PHE A 604 25.82 -20.39 14.36
N PRO A 605 24.88 -20.70 13.43
CA PRO A 605 24.77 -19.99 12.16
C PRO A 605 24.48 -18.49 12.32
N GLU A 606 24.07 -18.07 13.51
CA GLU A 606 23.92 -16.67 13.88
C GLU A 606 25.26 -15.89 13.86
N GLY A 607 26.40 -16.57 14.02
CA GLY A 607 27.73 -15.97 14.21
C GLY A 607 28.09 -15.65 15.66
N TRP A 608 27.16 -15.89 16.59
CA TRP A 608 27.29 -15.61 18.01
C TRP A 608 26.44 -16.57 18.86
N ASP A 609 26.74 -16.67 20.15
CA ASP A 609 26.00 -17.54 21.07
C ASP A 609 24.62 -16.96 21.40
N VAL A 610 23.55 -17.59 20.92
CA VAL A 610 22.18 -17.12 21.11
C VAL A 610 21.60 -17.39 22.51
N ARG A 611 22.17 -18.34 23.25
CA ARG A 611 21.60 -18.82 24.52
C ARG A 611 21.41 -17.73 25.58
N PRO A 612 22.34 -16.78 25.80
CA PRO A 612 22.12 -15.67 26.73
C PRO A 612 20.92 -14.78 26.35
N VAL A 613 20.65 -14.59 25.06
CA VAL A 613 19.50 -13.80 24.61
C VAL A 613 18.18 -14.52 24.93
N LEU A 614 18.13 -15.84 24.70
CA LEU A 614 16.98 -16.67 25.04
C LEU A 614 16.69 -16.65 26.55
N TRP A 615 17.74 -16.79 27.37
CA TRP A 615 17.64 -16.68 28.82
C TRP A 615 17.08 -15.32 29.23
N GLU A 616 17.65 -14.21 28.74
CA GLU A 616 17.20 -12.86 29.07
C GLU A 616 15.74 -12.60 28.69
N GLN A 617 15.27 -13.13 27.56
CA GLN A 617 13.88 -12.95 27.13
C GLN A 617 12.87 -13.72 28.00
N LEU A 618 13.25 -14.89 28.54
CA LEU A 618 12.33 -15.81 29.21
C LEU A 618 12.52 -15.92 30.73
N LYS A 619 13.66 -15.53 31.30
CA LYS A 619 13.99 -15.73 32.72
C LYS A 619 12.96 -15.17 33.71
N GLU A 620 12.27 -14.08 33.38
CA GLU A 620 11.24 -13.47 34.24
C GLU A 620 9.91 -14.23 34.23
N HIS A 621 9.73 -15.13 33.26
CA HIS A 621 8.48 -15.86 33.01
C HIS A 621 8.61 -17.36 33.29
N ILE A 622 9.83 -17.89 33.32
CA ILE A 622 10.10 -19.28 33.67
C ILE A 622 9.95 -19.43 35.19
N LYS A 623 8.85 -20.06 35.61
CA LYS A 623 8.61 -20.38 37.03
C LYS A 623 9.12 -21.78 37.39
N ARG A 624 8.79 -22.78 36.55
CA ARG A 624 9.26 -24.18 36.69
C ARG A 624 9.30 -24.99 35.37
N SER A 625 8.94 -24.39 34.23
CA SER A 625 8.87 -25.12 32.96
C SER A 625 9.09 -24.21 31.75
N VAL A 626 9.91 -24.68 30.81
CA VAL A 626 10.11 -24.14 29.46
C VAL A 626 10.01 -25.29 28.46
N LEU A 627 9.25 -25.06 27.40
CA LEU A 627 9.05 -26.01 26.32
C LEU A 627 9.73 -25.47 25.07
N GLU A 628 10.71 -26.18 24.52
CA GLU A 628 11.26 -25.86 23.20
C GLU A 628 10.59 -26.74 22.15
N ILE A 629 9.85 -26.14 21.22
CA ILE A 629 9.15 -26.85 20.15
C ILE A 629 10.02 -26.77 18.90
N GLY A 630 10.36 -27.92 18.32
CA GLY A 630 11.34 -28.08 17.25
C GLY A 630 12.78 -27.93 17.77
N CYS A 631 13.12 -28.63 18.87
CA CYS A 631 14.42 -28.51 19.53
C CYS A 631 15.60 -29.10 18.72
N GLY A 632 15.31 -29.83 17.64
CA GLY A 632 16.31 -30.57 16.86
C GLY A 632 17.10 -31.51 17.76
N TYR A 633 18.43 -31.48 17.63
CA TYR A 633 19.34 -32.26 18.47
C TYR A 633 19.65 -31.61 19.83
N GLY A 634 18.83 -30.66 20.30
CA GLY A 634 18.94 -30.06 21.64
C GLY A 634 19.94 -28.92 21.75
N ARG A 635 20.32 -28.29 20.64
CA ARG A 635 21.36 -27.24 20.58
C ARG A 635 21.17 -26.12 21.62
N LEU A 636 19.93 -25.72 21.88
CA LEU A 636 19.59 -24.55 22.68
C LEU A 636 19.27 -24.90 24.15
N CYS A 637 19.24 -26.18 24.52
CA CYS A 637 18.75 -26.60 25.85
C CYS A 637 19.56 -25.98 27.00
N GLN A 638 20.86 -25.79 26.80
CA GLN A 638 21.78 -25.19 27.79
C GLN A 638 21.52 -23.70 28.08
N ALA A 639 20.61 -23.05 27.35
CA ALA A 639 20.10 -21.74 27.75
C ALA A 639 19.28 -21.80 29.05
N PHE A 640 18.82 -22.99 29.46
CA PHE A 640 17.89 -23.19 30.56
C PHE A 640 18.40 -24.25 31.54
N PRO A 641 18.00 -24.22 32.83
CA PRO A 641 18.30 -25.29 33.78
C PRO A 641 17.62 -26.61 33.39
N THR A 642 18.31 -27.73 33.66
CA THR A 642 17.83 -29.09 33.36
C THR A 642 16.46 -29.39 33.93
N ASP A 643 16.21 -28.97 35.18
CA ASP A 643 14.99 -29.30 35.93
C ASP A 643 13.71 -28.64 35.38
N TYR A 644 13.86 -27.69 34.46
CA TYR A 644 12.76 -26.89 33.93
C TYR A 644 12.57 -27.05 32.43
N TYR A 645 13.43 -27.80 31.73
CA TYR A 645 13.45 -27.83 30.28
C TYR A 645 12.88 -29.15 29.73
N LEU A 646 11.99 -29.02 28.74
CA LEU A 646 11.58 -30.12 27.88
C LEU A 646 11.74 -29.72 26.42
N GLY A 647 12.55 -30.48 25.67
CA GLY A 647 12.72 -30.32 24.23
C GLY A 647 11.79 -31.25 23.46
N LEU A 648 11.03 -30.70 22.53
CA LEU A 648 10.12 -31.45 21.66
C LEU A 648 10.55 -31.34 20.21
N ASP A 649 10.54 -32.46 19.49
CA ASP A 649 10.79 -32.48 18.04
C ASP A 649 9.98 -33.58 17.36
N VAL A 650 9.65 -33.38 16.09
CA VAL A 650 8.91 -34.37 15.30
C VAL A 650 9.82 -35.50 14.80
N ASN A 651 11.13 -35.26 14.75
CA ASN A 651 12.13 -36.19 14.24
C ASN A 651 12.72 -37.07 15.37
N PRO A 652 12.46 -38.40 15.38
CA PRO A 652 12.99 -39.29 16.42
C PRO A 652 14.51 -39.38 16.47
N GLN A 653 15.20 -39.23 15.33
CA GLN A 653 16.66 -39.25 15.27
C GLN A 653 17.25 -38.00 15.92
N ALA A 654 16.58 -36.86 15.79
CA ALA A 654 17.00 -35.61 16.42
C ALA A 654 16.92 -35.73 17.94
N ILE A 655 15.81 -36.28 18.45
CA ILE A 655 15.61 -36.60 19.88
C ILE A 655 16.67 -37.57 20.40
N GLN A 656 16.92 -38.68 19.69
CA GLN A 656 17.95 -39.64 20.09
C GLN A 656 19.35 -38.98 20.19
N THR A 657 19.66 -38.09 19.24
CA THR A 657 20.93 -37.34 19.24
C THR A 657 20.98 -36.37 20.42
N ALA A 658 19.87 -35.69 20.73
CA ALA A 658 19.75 -34.78 21.86
C ALA A 658 19.96 -35.50 23.20
N GLU A 659 19.32 -36.64 23.41
CA GLU A 659 19.47 -37.45 24.63
C GLU A 659 20.92 -37.93 24.85
N GLN A 660 21.61 -38.32 23.76
CA GLN A 660 23.00 -38.77 23.81
C GLN A 660 23.98 -37.63 24.11
N THR A 661 23.73 -36.44 23.54
CA THR A 661 24.62 -35.29 23.67
C THR A 661 24.36 -34.46 24.93
N HIS A 662 23.13 -34.54 25.46
CA HIS A 662 22.66 -33.75 26.59
C HIS A 662 21.93 -34.62 27.64
N PRO A 663 22.62 -35.60 28.28
CA PRO A 663 21.99 -36.63 29.14
C PRO A 663 21.33 -36.11 30.43
N GLY A 664 21.48 -34.82 30.74
CA GLY A 664 20.80 -34.17 31.88
C GLY A 664 19.50 -33.45 31.50
N TYR A 665 19.14 -33.40 30.22
CA TYR A 665 17.94 -32.72 29.72
C TYR A 665 16.92 -33.75 29.24
N GLU A 666 15.64 -33.40 29.34
CA GLU A 666 14.54 -34.24 28.86
C GLU A 666 14.12 -33.86 27.44
N PHE A 667 13.90 -34.87 26.61
CA PHE A 667 13.50 -34.71 25.21
C PHE A 667 12.39 -35.70 24.87
N GLN A 668 11.46 -35.32 23.99
CA GLN A 668 10.35 -36.19 23.57
C GLN A 668 9.97 -35.95 22.11
N THR A 669 9.58 -37.01 21.40
CA THR A 669 9.00 -36.89 20.06
C THR A 669 7.53 -36.43 20.11
N ILE A 670 7.15 -35.45 19.28
CA ILE A 670 5.77 -34.96 19.15
C ILE A 670 5.44 -34.58 17.69
N GLY A 671 4.23 -34.86 17.21
CA GLY A 671 3.75 -34.36 15.92
C GLY A 671 3.29 -32.89 15.98
N PHE A 672 3.23 -32.21 14.83
CA PHE A 672 2.78 -30.80 14.78
C PHE A 672 1.30 -30.62 15.15
N CYS A 673 0.51 -31.71 15.07
CA CYS A 673 -0.93 -31.71 15.37
C CYS A 673 -1.28 -32.25 16.77
N ASP A 674 -0.31 -32.68 17.55
CA ASP A 674 -0.55 -33.23 18.89
C ASP A 674 -0.79 -32.10 19.91
N GLU A 675 -1.38 -32.45 21.05
CA GLU A 675 -1.53 -31.51 22.17
C GLU A 675 -0.21 -31.35 22.93
N TYR A 676 0.17 -30.10 23.18
CA TYR A 676 1.45 -29.77 23.82
C TYR A 676 1.34 -29.80 25.36
N PRO A 677 2.38 -30.28 26.08
CA PRO A 677 2.42 -30.23 27.53
C PRO A 677 2.29 -28.81 28.06
N LYS A 678 1.55 -28.63 29.16
CA LYS A 678 1.44 -27.31 29.82
C LYS A 678 2.81 -26.83 30.29
N THR A 679 3.12 -25.57 30.03
CA THR A 679 4.40 -24.95 30.32
C THR A 679 4.24 -23.48 30.70
N ASN A 680 5.20 -22.87 31.40
CA ASN A 680 5.17 -21.44 31.67
C ASN A 680 5.62 -20.61 30.47
N ALA A 681 6.58 -21.13 29.70
CA ALA A 681 7.09 -20.49 28.49
C ALA A 681 7.28 -21.52 27.38
N ALA A 682 6.89 -21.16 26.15
CA ALA A 682 7.20 -21.92 24.96
C ALA A 682 8.19 -21.14 24.07
N LEU A 683 9.19 -21.84 23.54
CA LEU A 683 10.19 -21.33 22.61
C LEU A 683 10.01 -22.02 21.26
N LEU A 684 9.91 -21.22 20.20
CA LEU A 684 9.96 -21.68 18.81
C LEU A 684 11.10 -20.94 18.11
N TYR A 685 12.16 -21.66 17.76
CA TYR A 685 13.36 -21.09 17.16
C TYR A 685 13.54 -21.62 15.74
N THR A 686 13.27 -20.79 14.73
CA THR A 686 13.35 -21.13 13.31
C THR A 686 12.51 -22.37 12.92
N VAL A 687 11.31 -22.48 13.49
CA VAL A 687 10.42 -23.64 13.32
C VAL A 687 9.18 -23.28 12.51
N LEU A 688 8.56 -22.15 12.80
CA LEU A 688 7.31 -21.75 12.16
C LEU A 688 7.54 -21.33 10.69
N LEU A 689 8.76 -20.93 10.33
CA LEU A 689 9.15 -20.77 8.92
C LEU A 689 9.14 -22.09 8.13
N HIS A 690 8.99 -23.25 8.76
CA HIS A 690 8.85 -24.55 8.10
C HIS A 690 7.41 -25.08 8.09
N ILE A 691 6.47 -24.34 8.68
CA ILE A 691 5.06 -24.72 8.76
C ILE A 691 4.25 -23.93 7.75
N ASP A 692 3.45 -24.61 6.93
CA ASP A 692 2.61 -23.98 5.91
C ASP A 692 1.44 -23.16 6.52
N ASP A 693 0.79 -22.35 5.69
CA ASP A 693 -0.24 -21.40 6.14
C ASP A 693 -1.54 -22.06 6.62
N GLU A 694 -1.81 -23.30 6.23
CA GLU A 694 -2.97 -24.05 6.69
C GLU A 694 -2.68 -24.72 8.04
N THR A 695 -1.49 -25.33 8.18
CA THR A 695 -1.08 -26.08 9.36
C THR A 695 -0.70 -25.19 10.54
N ILE A 696 -0.16 -23.98 10.29
CA ILE A 696 0.31 -23.10 11.38
C ILE A 696 -0.81 -22.66 12.33
N LYS A 697 -2.02 -22.41 11.81
CA LYS A 697 -3.15 -21.92 12.61
C LYS A 697 -3.57 -22.91 13.71
N PRO A 698 -3.92 -24.17 13.40
CA PRO A 698 -4.28 -25.15 14.42
C PRO A 698 -3.08 -25.55 15.29
N MET A 699 -1.84 -25.48 14.79
CA MET A 699 -0.64 -25.70 15.61
C MET A 699 -0.48 -24.61 16.67
N LEU A 700 -0.53 -23.33 16.27
CA LEU A 700 -0.44 -22.19 17.20
C LEU A 700 -1.58 -22.19 18.21
N GLU A 701 -2.79 -22.57 17.82
CA GLU A 701 -3.90 -22.71 18.76
C GLU A 701 -3.58 -23.69 19.90
N ARG A 702 -3.01 -24.86 19.60
CA ARG A 702 -2.62 -25.85 20.61
C ARG A 702 -1.47 -25.36 21.50
N ILE A 703 -0.46 -24.71 20.91
CA ILE A 703 0.66 -24.11 21.65
C ILE A 703 0.16 -23.00 22.59
N CYS A 704 -0.75 -22.16 22.09
CA CYS A 704 -1.37 -21.09 22.85
C CYS A 704 -2.30 -21.61 23.96
N ARG A 705 -2.73 -22.88 23.96
CA ARG A 705 -3.43 -23.48 25.10
C ARG A 705 -2.46 -23.98 26.17
N SER A 706 -1.21 -24.28 25.80
CA SER A 706 -0.25 -24.92 26.69
C SER A 706 0.63 -23.93 27.46
N SER A 707 0.80 -22.68 26.99
CA SER A 707 1.70 -21.70 27.61
C SER A 707 1.05 -20.36 27.94
N ASP A 708 1.67 -19.52 28.78
CA ASP A 708 1.26 -18.13 29.00
C ASP A 708 2.18 -17.13 28.28
N VAL A 709 3.40 -17.56 27.96
CA VAL A 709 4.43 -16.76 27.29
C VAL A 709 5.02 -17.55 26.14
N ILE A 710 5.05 -16.96 24.95
CA ILE A 710 5.56 -17.62 23.75
C ILE A 710 6.62 -16.74 23.13
N LEU A 711 7.83 -17.28 22.95
CA LEU A 711 8.92 -16.61 22.24
C LEU A 711 9.09 -17.27 20.87
N ILE A 712 8.88 -16.48 19.82
CA ILE A 712 9.08 -16.88 18.43
C ILE A 712 10.34 -16.18 17.92
N ALA A 713 11.38 -16.93 17.56
CA ALA A 713 12.63 -16.42 17.02
C ALA A 713 12.77 -16.87 15.55
N GLU A 714 12.64 -15.95 14.61
CA GLU A 714 12.49 -16.27 13.17
C GLU A 714 13.21 -15.24 12.29
N ILE A 715 13.68 -15.68 11.12
CA ILE A 715 14.09 -14.77 10.05
C ILE A 715 12.82 -14.31 9.33
N LEU A 716 12.51 -13.02 9.41
CA LEU A 716 11.30 -12.43 8.82
C LEU A 716 11.53 -12.01 7.36
N GLY A 717 10.45 -11.92 6.59
CA GLY A 717 10.47 -11.39 5.23
C GLY A 717 9.91 -12.37 4.20
N LYS A 718 8.62 -12.26 3.90
CA LYS A 718 7.90 -13.14 2.97
C LYS A 718 8.44 -13.03 1.55
N GLU A 719 8.69 -11.81 1.07
CA GLU A 719 9.18 -11.59 -0.30
C GLU A 719 10.60 -12.10 -0.52
N ARG A 720 11.46 -11.97 0.50
CA ARG A 720 12.88 -12.34 0.41
C ARG A 720 13.12 -13.83 0.58
N TRP A 721 12.40 -14.47 1.51
CA TRP A 721 12.75 -15.81 1.99
C TRP A 721 11.78 -16.92 1.59
N ARG A 722 10.49 -16.62 1.40
CA ARG A 722 9.49 -17.66 1.11
C ARG A 722 9.76 -18.32 -0.24
N ARG A 723 9.94 -19.63 -0.24
CA ARG A 723 10.19 -20.42 -1.45
C ARG A 723 9.61 -21.82 -1.35
N THR A 724 9.16 -22.33 -2.49
CA THR A 724 8.89 -23.75 -2.69
C THR A 724 10.22 -24.50 -2.86
N GLY A 725 10.34 -25.75 -2.40
CA GLY A 725 11.56 -26.55 -2.55
C GLY A 725 11.70 -27.64 -1.49
N ASN A 726 12.89 -28.22 -1.36
CA ASN A 726 13.23 -29.20 -0.33
C ASN A 726 14.41 -28.68 0.53
N PRO A 727 14.18 -28.24 1.78
CA PRO A 727 12.88 -28.11 2.43
C PRO A 727 12.14 -26.86 1.90
N PRO A 728 10.79 -26.85 1.93
CA PRO A 728 10.03 -25.64 1.72
C PRO A 728 10.22 -24.69 2.91
N VAL A 729 10.18 -23.38 2.64
CA VAL A 729 10.19 -22.37 3.69
C VAL A 729 9.07 -21.36 3.46
N PHE A 730 8.33 -21.10 4.53
CA PHE A 730 7.11 -20.33 4.62
C PHE A 730 7.33 -19.08 5.50
N ASN A 731 8.48 -18.41 5.35
CA ASN A 731 8.76 -17.17 6.06
C ASN A 731 7.60 -16.19 5.94
N ARG A 732 7.40 -15.46 7.03
CA ARG A 732 6.29 -14.54 7.26
C ARG A 732 6.83 -13.17 7.59
N ASP A 733 6.03 -12.15 7.34
CA ASP A 733 6.35 -10.80 7.76
C ASP A 733 6.02 -10.62 9.24
N PHE A 734 6.59 -9.60 9.86
CA PHE A 734 6.36 -9.27 11.27
C PHE A 734 4.86 -9.22 11.61
N GLN A 735 4.06 -8.60 10.75
CA GLN A 735 2.61 -8.42 10.96
C GLN A 735 1.82 -9.74 10.95
N ASP A 736 2.27 -10.75 10.20
CA ASP A 736 1.60 -12.05 10.13
C ASP A 736 1.64 -12.74 11.51
N TYR A 737 2.79 -12.73 12.19
CA TYR A 737 2.92 -13.30 13.53
C TYR A 737 2.10 -12.54 14.58
N ILE A 738 2.06 -11.20 14.49
CA ILE A 738 1.20 -10.38 15.35
C ILE A 738 -0.26 -10.82 15.21
N GLN A 739 -0.74 -10.91 13.97
CA GLN A 739 -2.13 -11.28 13.69
C GLN A 739 -2.46 -12.70 14.17
N LEU A 740 -1.60 -13.67 13.88
CA LEU A 740 -1.78 -15.07 14.30
C LEU A 740 -1.86 -15.20 15.82
N MET A 741 -0.97 -14.53 16.55
CA MET A 741 -0.92 -14.60 18.02
C MET A 741 -2.06 -13.81 18.69
N MET A 742 -2.47 -12.68 18.11
CA MET A 742 -3.61 -11.90 18.60
C MET A 742 -4.92 -12.67 18.51
N GLN A 743 -5.13 -13.47 17.45
CA GLN A 743 -6.29 -14.35 17.33
C GLN A 743 -6.36 -15.37 18.48
N GLN A 744 -5.21 -15.75 19.04
CA GLN A 744 -5.11 -16.68 20.17
C GLN A 744 -5.16 -15.98 21.55
N GLY A 745 -5.38 -14.67 21.60
CA GLY A 745 -5.46 -13.91 22.84
C GLY A 745 -4.11 -13.50 23.42
N TYR A 746 -3.07 -13.38 22.58
CA TYR A 746 -1.74 -12.91 22.98
C TYR A 746 -1.47 -11.51 22.43
N TYR A 747 -0.62 -10.76 23.13
CA TYR A 747 -0.08 -9.49 22.65
C TYR A 747 1.45 -9.56 22.61
N LEU A 748 2.07 -8.81 21.69
CA LEU A 748 3.52 -8.69 21.64
C LEU A 748 3.99 -7.82 22.81
N SER A 749 4.78 -8.42 23.70
CA SER A 749 5.34 -7.78 24.91
C SER A 749 6.73 -7.21 24.69
N SER A 750 7.54 -7.84 23.84
CA SER A 750 8.84 -7.31 23.40
C SER A 750 9.21 -7.84 22.03
N CYS A 751 9.97 -7.05 21.28
CA CYS A 751 10.62 -7.45 20.05
C CYS A 751 12.06 -6.94 20.07
N ILE A 752 13.02 -7.82 19.79
CA ILE A 752 14.42 -7.45 19.56
C ILE A 752 14.93 -8.11 18.29
N GLU A 753 15.88 -7.47 17.62
CA GLU A 753 16.54 -8.04 16.43
C GLU A 753 18.05 -8.17 16.68
N LYS A 754 18.63 -9.22 16.09
CA LYS A 754 20.07 -9.47 16.12
C LYS A 754 20.56 -9.93 14.75
N PRO A 755 21.82 -9.65 14.38
CA PRO A 755 22.39 -10.15 13.13
C PRO A 755 22.35 -11.67 13.02
N TYR A 756 22.21 -12.20 11.80
CA TYR A 756 22.28 -13.62 11.49
C TYR A 756 23.33 -13.87 10.39
N GLU A 757 24.57 -14.14 10.80
CA GLU A 757 25.76 -14.05 9.93
C GLU A 757 25.78 -15.03 8.76
N HIS A 758 25.14 -16.21 8.87
CA HIS A 758 25.09 -17.16 7.77
C HIS A 758 24.46 -16.56 6.49
N TYR A 759 23.55 -15.60 6.64
CA TYR A 759 22.93 -14.90 5.51
C TYR A 759 23.33 -13.41 5.50
N PRO A 760 23.95 -12.89 4.41
CA PRO A 760 24.35 -11.49 4.34
C PRO A 760 23.18 -10.52 4.59
N GLU A 761 23.44 -9.46 5.35
CA GLU A 761 22.46 -8.40 5.63
C GLU A 761 21.10 -8.94 6.12
N THR A 762 21.16 -9.90 7.05
CA THR A 762 19.98 -10.57 7.59
C THR A 762 19.99 -10.49 9.11
N ASN A 763 18.82 -10.22 9.69
CA ASN A 763 18.60 -10.28 11.13
C ASN A 763 17.64 -11.43 11.46
N ILE A 764 17.80 -11.98 12.66
CA ILE A 764 16.79 -12.81 13.31
C ILE A 764 16.02 -11.96 14.33
N SER A 765 14.69 -12.06 14.29
CA SER A 765 13.78 -11.29 15.15
C SER A 765 13.25 -12.20 16.26
N PHE A 766 13.32 -11.73 17.50
CA PHE A 766 12.82 -12.42 18.70
C PHE A 766 11.53 -11.74 19.14
N LEU A 767 10.39 -12.38 18.89
CA LEU A 767 9.05 -11.88 19.15
C LEU A 767 8.50 -12.54 20.42
N LYS A 768 8.43 -11.80 21.52
CA LYS A 768 7.92 -12.30 22.81
C LYS A 768 6.46 -11.93 22.98
N PHE A 769 5.59 -12.93 22.97
CA PHE A 769 4.15 -12.81 23.17
C PHE A 769 3.73 -13.22 24.57
N GLN A 770 2.78 -12.49 25.16
CA GLN A 770 2.18 -12.82 26.45
C GLN A 770 0.65 -12.89 26.33
N ARG A 771 0.03 -13.79 27.09
CA ARG A 771 -1.43 -13.90 27.19
C ARG A 771 -2.02 -12.58 27.72
N MET A 772 -3.07 -12.09 27.09
CA MET A 772 -3.77 -10.88 27.55
C MET A 772 -4.41 -11.10 28.93
N PRO A 773 -4.35 -10.11 29.84
CA PRO A 773 -5.00 -10.23 31.15
C PRO A 773 -6.53 -10.39 31.00
N GLY A 774 -7.09 -11.46 31.56
CA GLY A 774 -8.54 -11.70 31.62
C GLY A 774 -9.14 -12.63 30.57
N LYS A 775 -8.33 -13.38 29.81
CA LYS A 775 -8.77 -14.47 28.93
C LYS A 775 -8.10 -15.80 29.25
#